data_AF-Q881D4-F1
#
_entry.id   AF-Q881D4-F1
#
_cell.length_a   1.000
_cell.length_b   1.000
_cell.length_c   1.000
_cell.angle_alpha   90.00
_cell.angle_beta   90.00
_cell.angle_gamma   90.00
#
_symmetry.space_group_name_H-M   'P 1'
#
loop_
_entity.id
_entity.type
_entity.pdbx_description
1 polymer ?
#
loop_
_entity_poly.entity_id
_entity_poly.type
_entity_poly.pdbx_seq_one_letter_code
_entity_poly.pdbx_strand_id
1 'polypeptide(L)'
;MNLMHKALGYQSLGDIVHDQTFLEVTGVGPDFFLKMESLNPAGSIKLKTAVGLVNDVQARGLLGPQTTLIESSSGNLGVALAMICAERGIPFTCVVDPNSSSHNIRMMRSYGAQVIQVEIPDANGGFLGTRIALIREKVASDPRYVWLNQYENAANPRAHARTTAHSISRHFGHVDYLFVGAGTTGTLMGCLQHFQRHHPTTKIIAVDSVGSVTFGTPASRRFIPGLGTSQRPPIFNGDGIHALEMVPEANAVAMCRILARSKGMLVGGSTATVIAAVHAWRERIEPGSVVVALSPDWGERYLDTLYDDQWVEQRFGREVLSMTLTDLSNSKNTPLCGREIARESGGSLVTPSRASSRPQGVCSTCEVAAGRLAQAAFHVVDGEVTARLLAADPLACIDDVQAAYLAHEAGRTVNPDSYFLRFPEVPANRIIALPASLSGDQPVSGIKWISSFPGNVDTGLQRASAVLILNDPVTGYAFACLEASRISAMRTAASAVLGARWMNRQQRYVRRMAFIGAGFIARTILDMFVSDGWAMDSVSVFDQHEDSALALISHAAGRHRLNGEQTDLHACLQADVVVFATTAPRPYVLEPVFRPGQVVLNISLRDLGPEVIAQADNILDDVEHCLKAQTSPDLAVRHYQHRSFITGTLAQLMTGQVELSPDRASIFSPFGLGVLDLAVGQRVYRQALAEGSALPVPRFFFESNRW
;
A
#
# COMPACT_ATOMS: atom_id res chain seq x y z
N MET A 1 14.44 27.23 7.23
CA MET A 1 12.98 27.02 7.17
C MET A 1 12.67 25.85 8.07
N ASN A 2 12.38 26.11 9.35
CA ASN A 2 12.16 25.07 10.37
C ASN A 2 10.79 24.43 10.15
N LEU A 3 10.77 23.26 9.51
CA LEU A 3 9.67 22.33 9.66
C LEU A 3 9.66 21.87 11.12
N MET A 4 8.72 22.39 11.90
CA MET A 4 8.33 21.75 13.15
C MET A 4 7.84 20.33 12.79
N HIS A 5 8.73 19.34 12.93
CA HIS A 5 8.31 17.95 13.04
C HIS A 5 7.32 17.88 14.20
N LYS A 6 6.05 17.61 13.91
CA LYS A 6 5.13 17.08 14.91
C LYS A 6 5.85 15.90 15.56
N ALA A 7 6.06 15.96 16.87
CA ALA A 7 6.59 14.84 17.63
C ALA A 7 5.67 13.63 17.37
N LEU A 8 6.21 12.60 16.72
CA LEU A 8 5.55 11.31 16.60
C LEU A 8 5.61 10.68 17.99
N GLY A 9 4.49 10.72 18.71
CA GLY A 9 4.34 9.95 19.94
C GLY A 9 4.00 8.50 19.58
N TYR A 10 4.88 7.57 19.95
CA TYR A 10 4.62 6.14 19.82
C TYR A 10 4.05 5.60 21.14
N GLN A 11 3.03 4.75 21.05
CA GLN A 11 2.41 4.11 22.22
C GLN A 11 3.12 2.80 22.60
N SER A 12 3.83 2.18 21.66
CA SER A 12 4.54 0.92 21.86
C SER A 12 5.85 0.93 21.05
N LEU A 13 6.86 0.17 21.50
CA LEU A 13 8.12 -0.08 20.79
C LEU A 13 7.89 -0.81 19.46
N GLY A 14 6.89 -1.70 19.38
CA GLY A 14 6.51 -2.41 18.16
C GLY A 14 5.94 -1.50 17.06
N ASP A 15 5.46 -0.31 17.43
CA ASP A 15 4.99 0.71 16.48
C ASP A 15 6.13 1.52 15.86
N ILE A 16 7.32 1.49 16.46
CA ILE A 16 8.51 2.19 15.96
C ILE A 16 9.15 1.35 14.85
N VAL A 17 8.51 1.33 13.68
CA VAL A 17 9.01 0.66 12.49
C VAL A 17 9.64 1.70 11.56
N HIS A 18 10.98 1.70 11.48
CA HIS A 18 11.74 2.66 10.69
C HIS A 18 11.85 2.22 9.23
N ASP A 19 10.98 2.78 8.39
CA ASP A 19 10.79 2.32 7.01
C ASP A 19 11.26 3.31 5.94
N GLN A 20 11.55 4.56 6.32
CA GLN A 20 11.80 5.64 5.37
C GLN A 20 13.26 6.12 5.34
N THR A 21 14.18 5.31 5.84
CA THR A 21 15.61 5.66 5.85
C THR A 21 16.34 4.98 4.70
N PHE A 22 16.85 5.79 3.78
CA PHE A 22 17.65 5.38 2.63
C PHE A 22 18.95 6.18 2.62
N LEU A 23 20.07 5.50 2.37
CA LEU A 23 21.39 6.11 2.25
C LEU A 23 21.88 5.93 0.81
N GLU A 24 22.21 7.01 0.13
CA GLU A 24 22.91 6.92 -1.15
C GLU A 24 24.35 6.45 -0.93
N VAL A 25 24.76 5.40 -1.65
CA VAL A 25 26.09 4.81 -1.56
C VAL A 25 26.76 4.89 -2.93
N THR A 26 27.90 5.57 -2.97
CA THR A 26 28.69 5.81 -4.18
C THR A 26 30.09 5.21 -4.06
N GLY A 27 30.77 4.98 -5.18
CA GLY A 27 32.21 4.62 -5.18
C GLY A 27 32.55 3.21 -4.67
N VAL A 28 31.57 2.30 -4.63
CA VAL A 28 31.77 0.86 -4.39
C VAL A 28 31.22 0.00 -5.54
N GLY A 29 30.96 0.62 -6.70
CA GLY A 29 30.25 0.02 -7.82
C GLY A 29 29.38 1.09 -8.51
N PRO A 30 28.25 0.72 -9.12
CA PRO A 30 27.25 1.72 -9.54
C PRO A 30 26.69 2.41 -8.30
N ASP A 31 26.20 3.64 -8.46
CA ASP A 31 25.53 4.34 -7.37
C ASP A 31 24.18 3.67 -7.06
N PHE A 32 23.87 3.49 -5.78
CA PHE A 32 22.64 2.84 -5.34
C PHE A 32 22.15 3.41 -4.01
N PHE A 33 20.88 3.17 -3.70
CA PHE A 33 20.29 3.48 -2.42
C PHE A 33 20.25 2.26 -1.51
N LEU A 34 20.84 2.37 -0.33
CA LEU A 34 20.81 1.36 0.70
C LEU A 34 19.63 1.63 1.66
N LYS A 35 18.66 0.72 1.71
CA LYS A 35 17.56 0.78 2.67
C LYS A 35 18.04 0.33 4.05
N MET A 36 18.03 1.24 5.02
CA MET A 36 18.62 1.05 6.34
C MET A 36 17.63 0.39 7.32
N GLU A 37 17.45 -0.93 7.21
CA GLU A 37 16.57 -1.70 8.10
C GLU A 37 17.18 -1.96 9.48
N SER A 38 18.48 -1.71 9.63
CA SER A 38 19.23 -1.81 10.88
C SER A 38 18.83 -0.77 11.94
N LEU A 39 18.13 0.30 11.54
CA LEU A 39 17.67 1.37 12.44
C LEU A 39 16.36 1.06 13.16
N ASN A 40 15.74 -0.08 12.88
CA ASN A 40 14.63 -0.58 13.69
C ASN A 40 15.11 -0.83 15.15
N PRO A 41 14.30 -0.60 16.19
CA PRO A 41 14.75 -0.69 17.58
C PRO A 41 15.31 -2.05 18.03
N ALA A 42 14.95 -3.15 17.37
CA ALA A 42 15.61 -4.46 17.59
C ALA A 42 17.01 -4.57 16.95
N GLY A 43 17.47 -3.51 16.27
CA GLY A 43 18.73 -3.39 15.54
C GLY A 43 18.75 -4.10 14.17
N SER A 44 17.60 -4.52 13.65
CA SER A 44 17.54 -5.24 12.38
C SER A 44 16.17 -5.26 11.71
N ILE A 45 16.17 -5.69 10.45
CA ILE A 45 14.97 -5.94 9.64
C ILE A 45 13.96 -6.91 10.28
N LYS A 46 14.40 -7.76 11.22
CA LYS A 46 13.57 -8.82 11.82
C LYS A 46 12.53 -8.30 12.81
N LEU A 47 12.58 -7.01 13.18
CA LEU A 47 11.49 -6.38 13.93
C LEU A 47 10.16 -6.55 13.20
N LYS A 48 10.14 -6.31 11.89
CA LYS A 48 8.94 -6.42 11.05
C LYS A 48 8.37 -7.83 11.02
N THR A 49 9.25 -8.82 10.88
CA THR A 49 8.87 -10.23 10.94
C THR A 49 8.30 -10.57 12.32
N ALA A 50 8.94 -10.14 13.40
CA ALA A 50 8.49 -10.39 14.77
C ALA A 50 7.09 -9.80 15.02
N VAL A 51 6.89 -8.52 14.70
CA VAL A 51 5.58 -7.86 14.79
C VAL A 51 4.53 -8.58 13.95
N GLY A 52 4.88 -8.94 12.70
CA GLY A 52 3.98 -9.65 11.80
C GLY A 52 3.54 -11.02 12.33
N LEU A 53 4.48 -11.84 12.82
CA LEU A 53 4.20 -13.16 13.37
C LEU A 53 3.35 -13.09 14.64
N VAL A 54 3.68 -12.20 15.58
CA VAL A 54 2.92 -12.05 16.83
C VAL A 54 1.51 -11.52 16.55
N ASN A 55 1.37 -10.54 15.65
CA ASN A 55 0.06 -10.03 15.23
C ASN A 55 -0.80 -11.11 14.55
N ASP A 56 -0.21 -12.00 13.76
CA ASP A 56 -0.93 -13.10 13.12
C ASP A 56 -1.50 -14.09 14.14
N VAL A 57 -0.71 -14.48 15.13
CA VAL A 57 -1.18 -15.35 16.23
C VAL A 57 -2.27 -14.67 17.04
N GLN A 58 -2.13 -13.37 17.32
CA GLN A 58 -3.16 -12.59 18.02
C GLN A 58 -4.45 -12.51 17.21
N ALA A 59 -4.38 -12.20 15.92
CA ALA A 59 -5.54 -12.09 15.04
C ALA A 59 -6.30 -13.42 14.87
N ARG A 60 -5.58 -14.55 14.96
CA ARG A 60 -6.16 -15.90 14.93
C ARG A 60 -6.76 -16.35 16.28
N GLY A 61 -6.71 -15.51 17.31
CA GLY A 61 -7.22 -15.83 18.64
C GLY A 61 -6.41 -16.91 19.38
N LEU A 62 -5.15 -17.13 18.98
CA LEU A 62 -4.29 -18.16 19.56
C LEU A 62 -3.49 -17.68 20.79
N LEU A 63 -3.58 -16.39 21.12
CA LEU A 63 -3.02 -15.83 22.35
C LEU A 63 -4.07 -15.84 23.47
N GLY A 64 -3.80 -16.58 24.54
CA GLY A 64 -4.54 -16.53 25.80
C GLY A 64 -3.62 -16.18 26.98
N PRO A 65 -4.17 -16.05 28.21
CA PRO A 65 -3.43 -15.59 29.38
C PRO A 65 -2.22 -16.45 29.78
N GLN A 66 -2.18 -17.71 29.34
CA GLN A 66 -1.10 -18.66 29.63
C GLN A 66 -0.25 -19.01 28.41
N THR A 67 -0.51 -18.41 27.24
CA THR A 67 0.20 -18.74 26.01
C THR A 67 1.67 -18.36 26.11
N THR A 68 2.54 -19.28 25.74
CA THR A 68 3.98 -19.04 25.55
C THR A 68 4.31 -19.17 24.08
N LEU A 69 4.83 -18.10 23.47
CA LEU A 69 5.30 -18.16 22.10
C LEU A 69 6.63 -18.90 22.04
N ILE A 70 6.80 -19.76 21.04
CA ILE A 70 8.06 -20.48 20.80
C ILE A 70 8.51 -20.30 19.35
N GLU A 71 9.82 -20.17 19.14
CA GLU A 71 10.41 -20.11 17.79
C GLU A 71 11.84 -20.65 17.77
N SER A 72 12.29 -21.15 16.61
CA SER A 72 13.68 -21.47 16.34
C SER A 72 14.38 -20.28 15.70
N SER A 73 15.37 -19.71 16.40
CA SER A 73 16.21 -18.64 15.85
C SER A 73 17.53 -18.48 16.59
N SER A 74 18.66 -18.64 15.89
CA SER A 74 20.01 -18.36 16.39
C SER A 74 20.47 -16.90 16.22
N GLY A 75 19.61 -16.01 15.69
CA GLY A 75 19.99 -14.66 15.27
C GLY A 75 18.96 -13.57 15.54
N ASN A 76 18.92 -12.60 14.63
CA ASN A 76 18.16 -11.34 14.75
C ASN A 76 16.65 -11.51 15.02
N LEU A 77 16.01 -12.59 14.52
CA LEU A 77 14.58 -12.82 14.79
C LEU A 77 14.32 -13.12 16.26
N GLY A 78 15.16 -13.92 16.91
CA GLY A 78 15.01 -14.28 18.32
C GLY A 78 15.10 -13.04 19.21
N VAL A 79 16.03 -12.12 18.91
CA VAL A 79 16.13 -10.82 19.62
C VAL A 79 14.89 -9.95 19.38
N ALA A 80 14.42 -9.85 18.14
CA ALA A 80 13.23 -9.07 17.82
C ALA A 80 11.96 -9.63 18.47
N LEU A 81 11.78 -10.95 18.47
CA LEU A 81 10.66 -11.61 19.14
C LEU A 81 10.74 -11.44 20.65
N ALA A 82 11.91 -11.61 21.26
CA ALA A 82 12.09 -11.40 22.69
C ALA A 82 11.70 -9.96 23.10
N MET A 83 12.12 -8.96 22.33
CA MET A 83 11.76 -7.56 22.56
C MET A 83 10.25 -7.32 22.45
N ILE A 84 9.60 -7.77 21.36
CA ILE A 84 8.15 -7.57 21.14
C ILE A 84 7.31 -8.36 22.16
N CYS A 85 7.74 -9.56 22.53
CA CYS A 85 7.04 -10.36 23.53
C CYS A 85 7.15 -9.72 24.93
N ALA A 86 8.32 -9.19 25.28
CA ALA A 86 8.53 -8.47 26.54
C ALA A 86 7.64 -7.21 26.64
N GLU A 87 7.60 -6.42 25.57
CA GLU A 87 6.69 -5.26 25.46
C GLU A 87 5.24 -5.65 25.70
N ARG A 88 4.78 -6.74 25.08
CA ARG A 88 3.37 -7.17 25.12
C ARG A 88 3.01 -8.04 26.33
N GLY A 89 3.97 -8.29 27.22
CA GLY A 89 3.78 -9.18 28.37
C GLY A 89 3.52 -10.64 27.99
N ILE A 90 4.01 -11.09 26.84
CA ILE A 90 3.84 -12.46 26.35
C ILE A 90 5.09 -13.28 26.70
N PRO A 91 4.98 -14.42 27.40
CA PRO A 91 6.10 -15.33 27.59
C PRO A 91 6.67 -15.83 26.26
N PHE A 92 8.01 -15.80 26.11
CA PHE A 92 8.68 -16.23 24.89
C PHE A 92 9.81 -17.23 25.17
N THR A 93 9.84 -18.30 24.39
CA THR A 93 10.91 -19.30 24.36
C THR A 93 11.60 -19.31 23.01
N CYS A 94 12.91 -19.08 22.98
CA CYS A 94 13.71 -19.19 21.77
C CYS A 94 14.58 -20.46 21.81
N VAL A 95 14.44 -21.30 20.79
CA VAL A 95 15.26 -22.50 20.61
C VAL A 95 16.45 -22.16 19.71
N VAL A 96 17.66 -22.29 20.27
CA VAL A 96 18.94 -21.89 19.67
C VAL A 96 19.87 -23.11 19.55
N ASP A 97 21.04 -22.90 18.93
CA ASP A 97 22.09 -23.91 18.76
C ASP A 97 23.48 -23.35 19.12
N PRO A 98 24.54 -24.18 19.19
CA PRO A 98 25.87 -23.74 19.61
C PRO A 98 26.55 -22.71 18.71
N ASN A 99 26.06 -22.50 17.47
CA ASN A 99 26.59 -21.47 16.57
C ASN A 99 25.97 -20.09 16.82
N SER A 100 25.00 -19.99 17.73
CA SER A 100 24.33 -18.73 18.07
C SER A 100 25.30 -17.80 18.80
N SER A 101 25.32 -16.52 18.43
CA SER A 101 26.23 -15.58 19.07
C SER A 101 25.88 -15.38 20.55
N SER A 102 26.91 -15.32 21.38
CA SER A 102 26.75 -15.09 22.82
C SER A 102 26.06 -13.74 23.10
N HIS A 103 26.29 -12.74 22.25
CA HIS A 103 25.60 -11.45 22.28
C HIS A 103 24.08 -11.60 22.11
N ASN A 104 23.62 -12.33 21.07
CA ASN A 104 22.18 -12.51 20.84
C ASN A 104 21.51 -13.31 21.96
N ILE A 105 22.17 -14.35 22.49
CA ILE A 105 21.67 -15.12 23.65
C ILE A 105 21.49 -14.21 24.87
N ARG A 106 22.50 -13.38 25.18
CA ARG A 106 22.42 -12.44 26.31
C ARG A 106 21.30 -11.43 26.11
N MET A 107 21.16 -10.85 24.90
CA MET A 107 20.06 -9.93 24.57
C MET A 107 18.69 -10.56 24.77
N MET A 108 18.47 -11.77 24.25
CA MET A 108 17.19 -12.48 24.43
C MET A 108 16.87 -12.72 25.91
N ARG A 109 17.85 -13.18 26.70
CA ARG A 109 17.69 -13.40 28.14
C ARG A 109 17.41 -12.09 28.89
N SER A 110 18.06 -10.99 28.52
CA SER A 110 17.82 -9.67 29.11
C SER A 110 16.39 -9.16 28.88
N TYR A 111 15.76 -9.51 27.75
CA TYR A 111 14.34 -9.26 27.51
C TYR A 111 13.40 -10.25 28.22
N GLY A 112 13.93 -11.17 29.02
CA GLY A 112 13.13 -12.16 29.75
C GLY A 112 12.74 -13.40 28.94
N ALA A 113 13.29 -13.59 27.74
CA ALA A 113 13.04 -14.79 26.96
C ALA A 113 13.75 -16.02 27.58
N GLN A 114 13.06 -17.15 27.63
CA GLN A 114 13.68 -18.43 27.90
C GLN A 114 14.48 -18.87 26.67
N VAL A 115 15.77 -19.14 26.83
CA VAL A 115 16.63 -19.60 25.74
C VAL A 115 17.00 -21.06 25.97
N ILE A 116 16.59 -21.93 25.05
CA ILE A 116 16.88 -23.37 25.09
C ILE A 116 17.88 -23.68 23.98
N GLN A 117 19.09 -24.08 24.36
CA GLN A 117 20.13 -24.44 23.41
C GLN A 117 20.10 -25.96 23.18
N VAL A 118 19.98 -26.38 21.92
CA VAL A 118 20.21 -27.78 21.55
C VAL A 118 21.70 -28.06 21.46
N GLU A 119 22.12 -29.29 21.76
CA GLU A 119 23.53 -29.68 21.73
C GLU A 119 23.85 -30.68 20.59
N ILE A 120 22.85 -31.42 20.13
CA ILE A 120 23.03 -32.54 19.20
C ILE A 120 22.75 -32.08 17.77
N PRO A 121 23.71 -32.21 16.83
CA PRO A 121 23.46 -31.98 15.41
C PRO A 121 22.43 -32.96 14.84
N ASP A 122 21.71 -32.55 13.80
CA ASP A 122 20.82 -33.39 13.00
C ASP A 122 21.62 -34.28 12.02
N ALA A 123 20.91 -35.16 11.31
CA ALA A 123 21.51 -36.09 10.34
C ALA A 123 22.26 -35.39 9.19
N ASN A 124 22.03 -34.10 8.96
CA ASN A 124 22.71 -33.30 7.93
C ASN A 124 23.93 -32.54 8.51
N GLY A 125 24.29 -32.79 9.77
CA GLY A 125 25.39 -32.11 10.48
C GLY A 125 25.08 -30.67 10.89
N GLY A 126 23.86 -30.19 10.66
CA GLY A 126 23.37 -28.88 11.13
C GLY A 126 22.59 -29.02 12.44
N PHE A 127 21.94 -27.96 12.91
CA PHE A 127 21.10 -28.01 14.12
C PHE A 127 19.62 -27.70 13.86
N LEU A 128 19.25 -27.35 12.62
CA LEU A 128 17.90 -26.92 12.30
C LEU A 128 16.88 -28.02 12.56
N GLY A 129 17.17 -29.26 12.15
CA GLY A 129 16.30 -30.41 12.39
C GLY A 129 16.08 -30.66 13.88
N THR A 130 17.15 -30.65 14.67
CA THR A 130 17.07 -30.84 16.13
C THR A 130 16.24 -29.74 16.81
N ARG A 131 16.44 -28.47 16.43
CA ARG A 131 15.65 -27.36 16.97
C ARG A 131 14.16 -27.49 16.63
N ILE A 132 13.82 -27.84 15.38
CA ILE A 132 12.43 -28.04 14.96
C ILE A 132 11.81 -29.24 15.69
N ALA A 133 12.54 -30.35 15.84
CA ALA A 133 12.06 -31.53 16.56
C ALA A 133 11.70 -31.19 18.02
N LEU A 134 12.57 -30.46 18.72
CA LEU A 134 12.32 -30.01 20.09
C LEU A 134 11.10 -29.07 20.18
N ILE A 135 10.91 -28.16 19.22
CA ILE A 135 9.72 -27.30 19.20
C ILE A 135 8.45 -28.14 19.04
N ARG A 136 8.46 -29.11 18.11
CA ARG A 136 7.32 -30.01 17.89
C ARG A 136 7.00 -30.82 19.15
N GLU A 137 8.03 -31.33 19.83
CA GLU A 137 7.87 -32.02 21.11
C GLU A 137 7.23 -31.12 22.18
N LYS A 138 7.68 -29.87 22.30
CA LYS A 138 7.12 -28.91 23.27
C LYS A 138 5.69 -28.52 22.98
N VAL A 139 5.37 -28.25 21.71
CA VAL A 139 3.99 -27.93 21.29
C VAL A 139 3.06 -29.12 21.49
N ALA A 140 3.55 -30.35 21.28
CA ALA A 140 2.76 -31.57 21.50
C ALA A 140 2.57 -31.91 22.99
N SER A 141 3.56 -31.60 23.84
CA SER A 141 3.53 -31.94 25.27
C SER A 141 2.89 -30.88 26.17
N ASP A 142 2.83 -29.62 25.73
CA ASP A 142 2.24 -28.54 26.51
C ASP A 142 1.44 -27.58 25.59
N PRO A 143 0.09 -27.56 25.72
CA PRO A 143 -0.79 -26.78 24.84
C PRO A 143 -0.64 -25.26 25.02
N ARG A 144 0.10 -24.80 26.04
CA ARG A 144 0.43 -23.38 26.18
C ARG A 144 1.39 -22.90 25.11
N TYR A 145 2.19 -23.77 24.52
CA TYR A 145 3.15 -23.38 23.49
C TYR A 145 2.47 -23.14 22.14
N VAL A 146 2.69 -21.96 21.58
CA VAL A 146 2.29 -21.63 20.21
C VAL A 146 3.51 -21.33 19.37
N TRP A 147 3.74 -22.14 18.34
CA TRP A 147 4.87 -21.98 17.43
C TRP A 147 4.56 -20.93 16.36
N LEU A 148 5.42 -19.91 16.25
CA LEU A 148 5.28 -18.83 15.26
C LEU A 148 5.61 -19.28 13.83
N ASN A 149 6.57 -20.19 13.70
CA ASN A 149 7.03 -20.83 12.47
C ASN A 149 7.34 -19.87 11.31
N GLN A 150 8.42 -19.10 11.43
CA GLN A 150 8.87 -18.13 10.41
C GLN A 150 9.08 -18.73 9.00
N TYR A 151 9.25 -20.05 8.88
CA TYR A 151 9.54 -20.76 7.64
C TYR A 151 8.29 -21.13 6.83
N GLU A 152 7.12 -21.17 7.46
CA GLU A 152 5.84 -21.51 6.82
C GLU A 152 4.78 -20.40 6.99
N ASN A 153 4.91 -19.56 8.02
CA ASN A 153 3.91 -18.55 8.32
C ASN A 153 3.92 -17.41 7.28
N ALA A 154 2.84 -17.29 6.53
CA ALA A 154 2.63 -16.26 5.52
C ALA A 154 2.66 -14.82 6.08
N ALA A 155 2.56 -14.62 7.39
CA ALA A 155 2.77 -13.32 8.01
C ALA A 155 4.20 -12.79 7.83
N ASN A 156 5.21 -13.66 7.68
CA ASN A 156 6.59 -13.26 7.42
C ASN A 156 6.72 -12.49 6.08
N PRO A 157 6.38 -13.07 4.91
CA PRO A 157 6.43 -12.33 3.65
C PRO A 157 5.44 -11.16 3.60
N ARG A 158 4.23 -11.30 4.17
CA ARG A 158 3.24 -10.20 4.23
C ARG A 158 3.77 -8.99 4.98
N ALA A 159 4.53 -9.18 6.07
CA ALA A 159 5.14 -8.07 6.82
C ALA A 159 6.06 -7.25 5.92
N HIS A 160 6.94 -7.90 5.16
CA HIS A 160 7.86 -7.20 4.26
C HIS A 160 7.18 -6.59 3.03
N ALA A 161 6.14 -7.23 2.49
CA ALA A 161 5.34 -6.64 1.41
C ALA A 161 4.69 -5.32 1.84
N ARG A 162 4.12 -5.27 3.05
CA ARG A 162 3.41 -4.10 3.61
C ARG A 162 4.33 -3.00 4.13
N THR A 163 5.56 -3.32 4.50
CA THR A 163 6.51 -2.38 5.13
C THR A 163 7.73 -2.15 4.24
N THR A 164 8.68 -3.09 4.23
CA THR A 164 9.95 -3.00 3.50
C THR A 164 9.76 -2.67 2.02
N ALA A 165 8.97 -3.45 1.28
CA ALA A 165 8.78 -3.27 -0.15
C ALA A 165 7.91 -2.04 -0.48
N HIS A 166 6.79 -1.88 0.24
CA HIS A 166 5.92 -0.72 0.09
C HIS A 166 6.63 0.61 0.30
N SER A 167 7.49 0.72 1.31
CA SER A 167 8.24 1.95 1.56
C SER A 167 9.31 2.24 0.50
N ILE A 168 9.89 1.22 -0.14
CA ILE A 168 10.78 1.41 -1.31
C ILE A 168 9.97 1.96 -2.48
N SER A 169 8.89 1.26 -2.86
CA SER A 169 7.99 1.67 -3.94
C SER A 169 7.50 3.11 -3.74
N ARG A 170 7.01 3.43 -2.54
CA ARG A 170 6.51 4.76 -2.19
C ARG A 170 7.57 5.85 -2.26
N HIS A 171 8.82 5.55 -1.89
CA HIS A 171 9.88 6.56 -1.85
C HIS A 171 10.43 6.86 -3.24
N PHE A 172 10.70 5.84 -4.05
CA PHE A 172 11.35 6.01 -5.35
C PHE A 172 10.37 6.14 -6.52
N GLY A 173 9.13 5.64 -6.39
CA GLY A 173 8.12 5.59 -7.46
C GLY A 173 8.44 4.60 -8.58
N HIS A 174 9.72 4.42 -8.91
CA HIS A 174 10.25 3.45 -9.86
C HIS A 174 11.59 2.91 -9.36
N VAL A 175 11.84 1.60 -9.55
CA VAL A 175 13.10 0.93 -9.22
C VAL A 175 13.44 -0.02 -10.36
N ASP A 176 14.64 0.12 -10.92
CA ASP A 176 15.10 -0.75 -12.00
C ASP A 176 15.65 -2.07 -11.45
N TYR A 177 16.47 -2.00 -10.40
CA TYR A 177 17.11 -3.16 -9.78
C TYR A 177 16.93 -3.14 -8.27
N LEU A 178 16.41 -4.24 -7.72
CA LEU A 178 16.25 -4.42 -6.28
C LEU A 178 17.04 -5.66 -5.81
N PHE A 179 18.09 -5.44 -5.01
CA PHE A 179 18.93 -6.49 -4.46
C PHE A 179 18.44 -6.89 -3.07
N VAL A 180 18.04 -8.16 -2.92
CA VAL A 180 17.44 -8.68 -1.68
C VAL A 180 18.15 -9.94 -1.21
N GLY A 181 18.73 -9.86 0.00
CA GLY A 181 19.32 -11.00 0.68
C GLY A 181 18.29 -12.08 1.07
N ALA A 182 18.61 -13.34 0.77
CA ALA A 182 17.78 -14.50 1.05
C ALA A 182 18.28 -15.30 2.27
N GLY A 183 17.61 -15.10 3.41
CA GLY A 183 17.71 -15.98 4.58
C GLY A 183 16.56 -17.00 4.58
N THR A 184 15.56 -16.81 5.44
CA THR A 184 14.30 -17.58 5.38
C THR A 184 13.45 -17.30 4.15
N THR A 185 13.90 -16.39 3.28
CA THR A 185 13.22 -15.87 2.07
C THR A 185 12.00 -14.98 2.32
N GLY A 186 11.56 -14.78 3.57
CA GLY A 186 10.42 -13.89 3.86
C GLY A 186 10.55 -12.48 3.29
N THR A 187 11.70 -11.83 3.44
CA THR A 187 11.95 -10.50 2.85
C THR A 187 11.93 -10.55 1.32
N LEU A 188 12.61 -11.52 0.70
CA LEU A 188 12.62 -11.71 -0.74
C LEU A 188 11.21 -11.94 -1.30
N MET A 189 10.43 -12.82 -0.67
CA MET A 189 9.06 -13.13 -1.07
C MET A 189 8.14 -11.92 -0.91
N GLY A 190 8.26 -11.17 0.19
CA GLY A 190 7.49 -9.94 0.39
C GLY A 190 7.81 -8.87 -0.65
N CYS A 191 9.09 -8.72 -1.00
CA CYS A 191 9.51 -7.85 -2.10
C CYS A 191 8.97 -8.32 -3.45
N LEU A 192 9.08 -9.60 -3.79
CA LEU A 192 8.51 -10.15 -5.03
C LEU A 192 7.01 -9.91 -5.12
N GLN A 193 6.25 -10.30 -4.10
CA GLN A 193 4.79 -10.13 -4.06
C GLN A 193 4.37 -8.67 -4.28
N HIS A 194 5.10 -7.73 -3.69
CA HIS A 194 4.83 -6.30 -3.84
C HIS A 194 5.21 -5.78 -5.23
N PHE A 195 6.46 -5.96 -5.65
CA PHE A 195 6.95 -5.39 -6.91
C PHE A 195 6.34 -6.07 -8.13
N GLN A 196 6.07 -7.38 -8.13
CA GLN A 196 5.33 -8.01 -9.21
C GLN A 196 3.92 -7.43 -9.38
N ARG A 197 3.27 -7.05 -8.28
CA ARG A 197 1.92 -6.50 -8.29
C ARG A 197 1.89 -5.02 -8.69
N HIS A 198 2.86 -4.23 -8.23
CA HIS A 198 2.82 -2.77 -8.35
C HIS A 198 3.83 -2.19 -9.36
N HIS A 199 4.96 -2.86 -9.58
CA HIS A 199 6.07 -2.42 -10.44
C HIS A 199 6.71 -3.62 -11.17
N PRO A 200 5.97 -4.31 -12.07
CA PRO A 200 6.40 -5.60 -12.64
C PRO A 200 7.67 -5.53 -13.48
N THR A 201 8.12 -4.32 -13.85
CA THR A 201 9.37 -4.08 -14.57
C THR A 201 10.61 -4.09 -13.67
N THR A 202 10.45 -4.01 -12.34
CA THR A 202 11.58 -4.05 -11.41
C THR A 202 12.28 -5.41 -11.46
N LYS A 203 13.58 -5.40 -11.76
CA LYS A 203 14.43 -6.59 -11.78
C LYS A 203 14.85 -6.92 -10.34
N ILE A 204 14.18 -7.91 -9.74
CA ILE A 204 14.55 -8.40 -8.40
C ILE A 204 15.71 -9.37 -8.49
N ILE A 205 16.82 -9.01 -7.86
CA ILE A 205 18.04 -9.81 -7.76
C ILE A 205 18.05 -10.47 -6.39
N ALA A 206 17.84 -11.78 -6.35
CA ALA A 206 18.01 -12.56 -5.14
C ALA A 206 19.50 -12.69 -4.84
N VAL A 207 19.91 -12.38 -3.62
CA VAL A 207 21.30 -12.48 -3.17
C VAL A 207 21.41 -13.53 -2.08
N ASP A 208 22.34 -14.46 -2.23
CA ASP A 208 22.61 -15.49 -1.22
C ASP A 208 24.12 -15.76 -1.11
N SER A 209 24.54 -16.50 -0.09
CA SER A 209 25.94 -16.86 0.12
C SER A 209 26.28 -18.20 -0.53
N VAL A 210 27.45 -18.31 -1.16
CA VAL A 210 27.97 -19.58 -1.66
C VAL A 210 27.97 -20.62 -0.53
N GLY A 211 27.48 -21.83 -0.82
CA GLY A 211 27.28 -22.90 0.17
C GLY A 211 25.89 -22.95 0.80
N SER A 212 25.02 -21.98 0.52
CA SER A 212 23.59 -22.05 0.84
C SER A 212 22.88 -23.06 -0.07
N VAL A 213 21.80 -23.69 0.42
CA VAL A 213 20.94 -24.57 -0.40
C VAL A 213 19.57 -23.96 -0.73
N THR A 214 19.32 -22.71 -0.35
CA THR A 214 18.01 -22.01 -0.53
C THR A 214 17.49 -22.13 -1.97
N PHE A 215 18.39 -22.01 -2.96
CA PHE A 215 18.09 -22.02 -4.38
C PHE A 215 18.51 -23.33 -5.09
N GLY A 216 18.75 -24.40 -4.34
CA GLY A 216 19.19 -25.70 -4.89
C GLY A 216 20.68 -25.75 -5.26
N THR A 217 21.48 -24.79 -4.79
CA THR A 217 22.94 -24.78 -4.94
C THR A 217 23.63 -25.77 -3.99
N PRO A 218 24.87 -26.23 -4.30
CA PRO A 218 25.58 -27.17 -3.45
C PRO A 218 25.83 -26.63 -2.04
N ALA A 219 25.58 -27.47 -1.03
CA ALA A 219 25.87 -27.14 0.36
C ALA A 219 27.38 -27.01 0.59
N SER A 220 27.77 -25.99 1.34
CA SER A 220 29.13 -25.83 1.86
C SER A 220 29.08 -25.16 3.23
N ARG A 221 30.18 -25.25 3.97
CA ARG A 221 30.30 -24.62 5.28
C ARG A 221 30.25 -23.09 5.13
N ARG A 222 29.50 -22.46 6.01
CA ARG A 222 29.31 -21.01 6.10
C ARG A 222 29.55 -20.52 7.52
N PHE A 223 30.09 -19.33 7.66
CA PHE A 223 30.46 -18.72 8.95
C PHE A 223 29.73 -17.40 9.22
N ILE A 224 29.16 -16.76 8.20
CA ILE A 224 28.37 -15.53 8.32
C ILE A 224 26.91 -15.92 8.58
N PRO A 225 26.31 -15.52 9.73
CA PRO A 225 24.91 -15.81 10.00
C PRO A 225 23.97 -14.87 9.22
N GLY A 226 22.70 -15.26 9.10
CA GLY A 226 21.62 -14.42 8.60
C GLY A 226 21.18 -14.72 7.17
N LEU A 227 22.12 -14.83 6.23
CA LEU A 227 21.87 -15.26 4.85
C LEU A 227 22.15 -16.74 4.66
N GLY A 228 21.45 -17.35 3.72
CA GLY A 228 21.59 -18.73 3.33
C GLY A 228 21.06 -19.74 4.34
N THR A 229 20.56 -20.86 3.83
CA THR A 229 19.93 -21.91 4.63
C THR A 229 20.58 -23.26 4.39
N SER A 230 20.40 -24.19 5.32
CA SER A 230 20.80 -25.61 5.18
C SER A 230 19.63 -26.49 4.74
N GLN A 231 18.44 -25.92 4.60
CA GLN A 231 17.23 -26.54 4.07
C GLN A 231 16.44 -25.48 3.31
N ARG A 232 15.89 -25.84 2.15
CA ARG A 232 15.07 -24.94 1.34
C ARG A 232 13.83 -24.50 2.14
N PRO A 233 13.61 -23.19 2.38
CA PRO A 233 12.45 -22.72 3.14
C PRO A 233 11.12 -23.05 2.42
N PRO A 234 10.09 -23.54 3.12
CA PRO A 234 8.78 -23.81 2.52
C PRO A 234 8.10 -22.58 1.91
N ILE A 235 8.28 -21.38 2.49
CA ILE A 235 7.73 -20.14 1.94
C ILE A 235 8.38 -19.69 0.62
N PHE A 236 9.48 -20.31 0.19
CA PHE A 236 10.19 -19.89 -1.01
C PHE A 236 9.46 -20.29 -2.29
N ASN A 237 9.09 -19.29 -3.09
CA ASN A 237 8.72 -19.44 -4.50
C ASN A 237 9.71 -18.64 -5.37
N GLY A 238 10.31 -19.29 -6.38
CA GLY A 238 11.28 -18.65 -7.29
C GLY A 238 10.64 -17.80 -8.39
N ASP A 239 9.32 -17.86 -8.57
CA ASP A 239 8.63 -17.21 -9.67
C ASP A 239 8.85 -15.69 -9.68
N GLY A 240 9.36 -15.19 -10.80
CA GLY A 240 9.63 -13.79 -11.09
C GLY A 240 10.80 -13.16 -10.34
N ILE A 241 11.70 -13.97 -9.77
CA ILE A 241 13.08 -13.55 -9.52
C ILE A 241 13.74 -13.31 -10.89
N HIS A 242 14.36 -12.14 -11.08
CA HIS A 242 15.04 -11.82 -12.33
C HIS A 242 16.38 -12.56 -12.44
N ALA A 243 17.17 -12.55 -11.37
CA ALA A 243 18.43 -13.26 -11.31
C ALA A 243 18.82 -13.63 -9.86
N LEU A 244 19.75 -14.58 -9.75
CA LEU A 244 20.36 -15.00 -8.49
C LEU A 244 21.86 -14.65 -8.50
N GLU A 245 22.33 -14.01 -7.45
CA GLU A 245 23.74 -13.72 -7.22
C GLU A 245 24.23 -14.46 -5.96
N MET A 246 25.17 -15.40 -6.15
CA MET A 246 25.76 -16.18 -5.07
C MET A 246 27.11 -15.58 -4.68
N VAL A 247 27.19 -14.98 -3.50
CA VAL A 247 28.37 -14.24 -3.04
C VAL A 247 29.25 -15.11 -2.14
N PRO A 248 30.55 -15.27 -2.43
CA PRO A 248 31.49 -15.92 -1.51
C PRO A 248 31.60 -15.16 -0.18
N GLU A 249 31.61 -15.86 0.96
CA GLU A 249 31.71 -15.19 2.27
C GLU A 249 32.98 -14.35 2.42
N ALA A 250 34.11 -14.77 1.85
CA ALA A 250 35.35 -13.98 1.81
C ALA A 250 35.13 -12.59 1.18
N ASN A 251 34.32 -12.50 0.12
CA ASN A 251 33.98 -11.24 -0.54
C ASN A 251 33.10 -10.36 0.36
N ALA A 252 32.16 -10.97 1.09
CA ALA A 252 31.33 -10.26 2.06
C ALA A 252 32.16 -9.74 3.24
N VAL A 253 33.11 -10.52 3.77
CA VAL A 253 34.04 -10.10 4.83
C VAL A 253 34.91 -8.92 4.37
N ALA A 254 35.52 -9.04 3.19
CA ALA A 254 36.30 -7.95 2.60
C ALA A 254 35.44 -6.69 2.42
N MET A 255 34.22 -6.82 1.87
CA MET A 255 33.30 -5.70 1.69
C MET A 255 32.92 -5.02 3.02
N CYS A 256 32.63 -5.78 4.08
CA CYS A 256 32.40 -5.23 5.43
C CYS A 256 33.53 -4.30 5.87
N ARG A 257 34.77 -4.73 5.67
CA ARG A 257 35.98 -4.02 6.11
C ARG A 257 36.31 -2.84 5.21
N ILE A 258 36.12 -2.97 3.90
CA ILE A 258 36.24 -1.87 2.93
C ILE A 258 35.27 -0.74 3.28
N LEU A 259 33.99 -1.05 3.51
CA LEU A 259 32.96 -0.06 3.84
C LEU A 259 33.25 0.65 5.17
N ALA A 260 33.70 -0.09 6.19
CA ALA A 260 34.08 0.50 7.46
C ALA A 260 35.23 1.51 7.33
N ARG A 261 36.30 1.14 6.59
CA ARG A 261 37.51 1.97 6.45
C ARG A 261 37.35 3.13 5.47
N SER A 262 36.59 2.95 4.39
CA SER A 262 36.50 3.94 3.31
C SER A 262 35.27 4.82 3.37
N LYS A 263 34.18 4.37 4.03
CA LYS A 263 32.89 5.08 4.08
C LYS A 263 32.40 5.33 5.51
N GLY A 264 33.11 4.85 6.53
CA GLY A 264 32.65 4.92 7.92
C GLY A 264 31.40 4.06 8.20
N MET A 265 31.12 3.08 7.34
CA MET A 265 29.93 2.24 7.42
C MET A 265 30.26 0.89 8.07
N LEU A 266 29.99 0.75 9.36
CA LEU A 266 30.15 -0.50 10.10
C LEU A 266 28.91 -1.38 9.94
N VAL A 267 28.83 -2.16 8.86
CA VAL A 267 27.65 -2.94 8.45
C VAL A 267 27.72 -4.43 8.82
N GLY A 268 26.55 -5.07 8.95
CA GLY A 268 26.49 -6.52 9.18
C GLY A 268 26.87 -7.35 7.96
N GLY A 269 27.17 -8.64 8.17
CA GLY A 269 27.60 -9.54 7.10
C GLY A 269 26.55 -9.72 5.99
N SER A 270 25.26 -9.73 6.34
CA SER A 270 24.17 -9.80 5.35
C SER A 270 24.14 -8.54 4.47
N THR A 271 24.31 -7.36 5.06
CA THR A 271 24.39 -6.08 4.35
C THR A 271 25.57 -6.05 3.38
N ALA A 272 26.77 -6.45 3.84
CA ALA A 272 27.95 -6.48 2.98
C ALA A 272 27.84 -7.50 1.86
N THR A 273 27.14 -8.61 2.08
CA THR A 273 26.86 -9.61 1.02
C THR A 273 26.01 -8.98 -0.09
N VAL A 274 24.95 -8.25 0.26
CA VAL A 274 24.10 -7.56 -0.73
C VAL A 274 24.87 -6.47 -1.47
N ILE A 275 25.70 -5.69 -0.78
CA ILE A 275 26.53 -4.66 -1.43
C ILE A 275 27.60 -5.28 -2.35
N ALA A 276 28.20 -6.41 -1.95
CA ALA A 276 29.11 -7.15 -2.81
C ALA A 276 28.40 -7.69 -4.07
N ALA A 277 27.13 -8.08 -3.98
CA ALA A 277 26.32 -8.45 -5.15
C ALA A 277 26.08 -7.24 -6.07
N VAL A 278 25.74 -6.06 -5.54
CA VAL A 278 25.63 -4.84 -6.35
C VAL A 278 26.95 -4.54 -7.07
N HIS A 279 28.07 -4.66 -6.37
CA HIS A 279 29.40 -4.50 -6.96
C HIS A 279 29.69 -5.53 -8.07
N ALA A 280 29.30 -6.79 -7.89
CA ALA A 280 29.43 -7.83 -8.92
C ALA A 280 28.60 -7.52 -10.18
N TRP A 281 27.49 -6.80 -10.01
CA TRP A 281 26.57 -6.40 -11.08
C TRP A 281 26.92 -5.08 -11.78
N ARG A 282 28.03 -4.42 -11.42
CA ARG A 282 28.43 -3.11 -11.95
C ARG A 282 28.48 -2.98 -13.48
N GLU A 283 28.78 -4.06 -14.19
CA GLU A 283 28.83 -4.10 -15.67
C GLU A 283 27.48 -4.49 -16.30
N ARG A 284 26.53 -4.98 -15.50
CA ARG A 284 25.18 -5.44 -15.93
C ARG A 284 24.08 -4.42 -15.63
N ILE A 285 24.34 -3.47 -14.73
CA ILE A 285 23.42 -2.39 -14.39
C ILE A 285 23.53 -1.30 -15.45
N GLU A 286 22.41 -0.91 -16.02
CA GLU A 286 22.34 0.12 -17.05
C GLU A 286 22.63 1.51 -16.43
N PRO A 287 23.45 2.37 -17.08
CA PRO A 287 23.71 3.71 -16.58
C PRO A 287 22.42 4.51 -16.36
N GLY A 288 22.32 5.20 -15.21
CA GLY A 288 21.14 6.00 -14.84
C GLY A 288 20.00 5.20 -14.20
N SER A 289 20.16 3.89 -13.99
CA SER A 289 19.18 3.05 -13.30
C SER A 289 19.00 3.43 -11.83
N VAL A 290 17.77 3.35 -11.34
CA VAL A 290 17.47 3.40 -9.90
C VAL A 290 17.73 2.03 -9.29
N VAL A 291 18.84 1.93 -8.55
CA VAL A 291 19.27 0.70 -7.87
C VAL A 291 19.01 0.81 -6.38
N VAL A 292 18.35 -0.19 -5.81
CA VAL A 292 18.08 -0.28 -4.37
C VAL A 292 18.63 -1.59 -3.81
N ALA A 293 19.29 -1.52 -2.66
CA ALA A 293 19.81 -2.66 -1.91
C ALA A 293 19.27 -2.64 -0.47
N LEU A 294 19.05 -3.80 0.13
CA LEU A 294 18.62 -3.90 1.53
C LEU A 294 19.81 -4.08 2.48
N SER A 295 19.84 -3.30 3.56
CA SER A 295 20.77 -3.44 4.70
C SER A 295 20.03 -4.02 5.91
N PRO A 296 20.10 -5.33 6.18
CA PRO A 296 19.33 -5.97 7.24
C PRO A 296 19.75 -5.59 8.67
N ASP A 297 21.03 -5.35 8.89
CA ASP A 297 21.63 -5.12 10.22
C ASP A 297 22.97 -4.35 10.16
N TRP A 298 23.38 -3.85 11.33
CA TRP A 298 24.65 -3.15 11.55
C TRP A 298 25.76 -4.13 12.02
N GLY A 299 27.00 -3.66 12.00
CA GLY A 299 28.21 -4.45 12.19
C GLY A 299 28.63 -4.67 13.64
N GLU A 300 28.00 -4.02 14.62
CA GLU A 300 28.37 -4.08 16.05
C GLU A 300 28.31 -5.50 16.62
N ARG A 301 27.42 -6.34 16.08
CA ARG A 301 27.24 -7.75 16.48
C ARG A 301 28.34 -8.66 15.95
N TYR A 302 29.17 -8.15 15.05
CA TYR A 302 30.16 -8.89 14.29
C TYR A 302 31.59 -8.45 14.63
N LEU A 303 31.78 -7.64 15.68
CA LEU A 303 33.09 -7.16 16.11
C LEU A 303 34.05 -8.31 16.44
N ASP A 304 33.57 -9.35 17.13
CA ASP A 304 34.36 -10.54 17.49
C ASP A 304 34.51 -11.54 16.31
N THR A 305 34.06 -11.18 15.10
CA THR A 305 34.07 -12.07 13.93
C THR A 305 34.55 -11.35 12.67
N LEU A 306 33.64 -10.78 11.86
CA LEU A 306 33.94 -10.17 10.57
C LEU A 306 34.96 -9.02 10.66
N TYR A 307 35.01 -8.37 11.82
CA TYR A 307 35.93 -7.27 12.10
C TYR A 307 37.15 -7.67 12.96
N ASP A 308 37.22 -8.93 13.41
CA ASP A 308 38.36 -9.48 14.14
C ASP A 308 39.36 -10.13 13.18
N ASP A 309 40.57 -9.60 13.13
CA ASP A 309 41.59 -10.02 12.16
C ASP A 309 41.99 -11.49 12.36
N GLN A 310 42.06 -11.95 13.61
CA GLN A 310 42.43 -13.32 13.94
C GLN A 310 41.34 -14.31 13.48
N TRP A 311 40.07 -13.99 13.72
CA TRP A 311 38.94 -14.79 13.27
C TRP A 311 38.89 -14.87 11.75
N VAL A 312 39.11 -13.75 11.04
CA VAL A 312 39.13 -13.73 9.58
C VAL A 312 40.29 -14.56 9.03
N GLU A 313 41.51 -14.39 9.54
CA GLU A 313 42.69 -15.14 9.09
C GLU A 313 42.50 -16.65 9.29
N GLN A 314 41.92 -17.07 10.42
CA GLN A 314 41.66 -18.49 10.72
C GLN A 314 40.60 -19.14 9.83
N ARG A 315 39.61 -18.36 9.36
CA ARG A 315 38.44 -18.90 8.63
C ARG A 315 38.52 -18.72 7.13
N PHE A 316 39.14 -17.63 6.68
CA PHE A 316 39.13 -17.20 5.29
C PHE A 316 40.53 -16.93 4.73
N GLY A 317 41.58 -17.03 5.54
CA GLY A 317 42.95 -16.70 5.12
C GLY A 317 43.29 -15.22 5.29
N ARG A 318 44.59 -14.93 5.39
CA ARG A 318 45.12 -13.59 5.66
C ARG A 318 44.89 -12.63 4.48
N GLU A 319 44.83 -13.16 3.27
CA GLU A 319 44.64 -12.43 2.02
C GLU A 319 43.35 -11.60 2.02
N VAL A 320 42.29 -12.09 2.68
CA VAL A 320 40.99 -11.40 2.78
C VAL A 320 41.10 -10.08 3.54
N LEU A 321 42.04 -9.95 4.48
CA LEU A 321 42.27 -8.72 5.25
C LEU A 321 42.80 -7.56 4.39
N SER A 322 43.40 -7.88 3.25
CA SER A 322 44.02 -6.94 2.31
C SER A 322 43.25 -6.75 1.01
N MET A 323 42.13 -7.45 0.81
CA MET A 323 41.34 -7.34 -0.41
C MET A 323 40.81 -5.91 -0.62
N THR A 324 40.89 -5.46 -1.87
CA THR A 324 40.36 -4.20 -2.37
C THR A 324 39.09 -4.44 -3.21
N LEU A 325 38.38 -3.37 -3.58
CA LEU A 325 37.25 -3.46 -4.53
C LEU A 325 37.68 -4.09 -5.86
N THR A 326 38.91 -3.85 -6.31
CA THR A 326 39.44 -4.45 -7.54
C THR A 326 39.60 -5.96 -7.41
N ASP A 327 40.02 -6.46 -6.24
CA ASP A 327 40.18 -7.89 -6.01
C ASP A 327 38.83 -8.62 -6.01
N LEU A 328 37.77 -7.97 -5.50
CA LEU A 328 36.40 -8.47 -5.57
C LEU A 328 35.90 -8.64 -7.01
N SER A 329 36.40 -7.82 -7.94
CA SER A 329 36.06 -7.89 -9.38
C SER A 329 36.76 -9.05 -10.11
N ASN A 330 37.91 -9.51 -9.60
CA ASN A 330 38.77 -10.52 -10.24
C ASN A 330 38.47 -11.97 -9.80
N SER A 331 37.55 -12.17 -8.85
CA SER A 331 37.06 -13.48 -8.40
C SER A 331 36.17 -14.17 -9.46
N LYS A 332 36.70 -14.40 -10.67
CA LYS A 332 36.05 -15.14 -11.77
C LYS A 332 36.12 -16.67 -11.64
N ASN A 333 36.52 -17.20 -10.48
CA ASN A 333 36.70 -18.65 -10.26
C ASN A 333 35.48 -19.37 -9.66
N THR A 334 34.28 -18.81 -9.75
CA THR A 334 33.04 -19.54 -9.44
C THR A 334 32.27 -19.76 -10.75
N PRO A 335 31.79 -20.98 -11.07
CA PRO A 335 31.11 -21.23 -12.34
C PRO A 335 29.94 -20.26 -12.50
N LEU A 336 29.89 -19.60 -13.65
CA LEU A 336 28.75 -18.78 -14.07
C LEU A 336 27.49 -19.64 -14.06
N CYS A 337 26.72 -19.60 -12.97
CA CYS A 337 25.37 -20.16 -12.93
C CYS A 337 24.35 -19.03 -13.10
N GLY A 338 24.52 -18.22 -14.16
CA GLY A 338 23.45 -17.39 -14.70
C GLY A 338 22.53 -18.28 -15.53
N ARG A 339 21.76 -19.18 -14.88
CA ARG A 339 20.61 -19.78 -15.56
C ARG A 339 19.47 -18.78 -15.46
N GLU A 340 19.11 -18.18 -16.59
CA GLU A 340 17.74 -17.74 -16.79
C GLU A 340 16.85 -18.95 -16.50
N ILE A 341 15.93 -18.83 -15.55
CA ILE A 341 14.97 -19.89 -15.24
C ILE A 341 14.05 -19.98 -16.46
N ALA A 342 14.27 -20.99 -17.31
CA ALA A 342 13.63 -21.13 -18.61
C ALA A 342 12.09 -21.14 -18.51
N ARG A 343 11.45 -20.26 -19.29
CA ARG A 343 10.03 -20.39 -19.65
C ARG A 343 9.93 -21.33 -20.85
N GLU A 344 9.29 -22.49 -20.66
CA GLU A 344 8.80 -23.29 -21.77
C GLU A 344 7.58 -22.60 -22.39
N SER A 345 7.76 -22.00 -23.57
CA SER A 345 6.68 -21.82 -24.54
C SER A 345 7.28 -21.41 -25.88
N GLY A 346 7.16 -22.29 -26.88
CA GLY A 346 7.67 -22.10 -28.22
C GLY A 346 7.01 -20.95 -28.98
N GLY A 347 7.80 -20.30 -29.83
CA GLY A 347 7.36 -19.24 -30.74
C GLY A 347 8.54 -18.66 -31.49
N SER A 348 8.83 -19.23 -32.66
CA SER A 348 9.88 -18.80 -33.59
C SER A 348 9.74 -17.33 -33.99
N LEU A 349 10.80 -16.53 -33.82
CA LEU A 349 10.92 -15.22 -34.48
C LEU A 349 12.34 -15.00 -35.00
N VAL A 350 12.35 -14.59 -36.26
CA VAL A 350 13.47 -14.46 -37.19
C VAL A 350 14.37 -13.27 -36.82
N THR A 351 15.68 -13.49 -36.86
CA THR A 351 16.71 -12.44 -36.79
C THR A 351 16.79 -11.62 -38.08
N PRO A 352 17.04 -10.30 -38.01
CA PRO A 352 17.79 -9.62 -39.05
C PRO A 352 19.14 -9.08 -38.55
N SER A 353 20.08 -9.13 -39.48
CA SER A 353 21.50 -8.84 -39.39
C SER A 353 21.84 -7.35 -39.19
N ARG A 354 22.98 -7.13 -38.54
CA ARG A 354 23.71 -5.84 -38.44
C ARG A 354 23.99 -5.21 -39.81
N ALA A 355 23.74 -3.90 -39.93
CA ALA A 355 24.41 -3.05 -40.91
C ALA A 355 24.68 -1.63 -40.35
N SER A 356 25.96 -1.29 -40.35
CA SER A 356 26.63 0.01 -40.51
C SER A 356 26.06 1.32 -39.93
N SER A 357 26.95 1.97 -39.18
CA SER A 357 27.03 3.37 -38.72
C SER A 357 26.64 4.49 -39.70
N ARG A 358 25.88 5.48 -39.19
CA ARG A 358 26.11 6.94 -39.32
C ARG A 358 25.33 7.71 -38.22
N PRO A 359 25.76 8.92 -37.83
CA PRO A 359 25.33 9.57 -36.59
C PRO A 359 24.11 10.45 -36.80
N GLN A 360 23.08 10.32 -35.96
CA GLN A 360 22.11 11.33 -35.51
C GLN A 360 20.86 10.65 -34.95
N GLY A 361 20.35 11.17 -33.83
CA GLY A 361 19.09 10.77 -33.22
C GLY A 361 19.05 11.18 -31.76
N VAL A 362 18.47 12.35 -31.50
CA VAL A 362 18.13 12.82 -30.16
C VAL A 362 17.22 11.78 -29.49
N CYS A 363 17.34 11.63 -28.17
CA CYS A 363 16.56 10.70 -27.37
C CYS A 363 15.06 10.81 -27.70
N SER A 364 14.44 9.71 -28.17
CA SER A 364 13.03 9.69 -28.61
C SER A 364 12.04 10.08 -27.52
N THR A 365 12.40 9.97 -26.24
CA THR A 365 11.58 10.44 -25.11
C THR A 365 11.64 11.95 -24.92
N CYS A 366 12.79 12.59 -25.20
CA CYS A 366 12.94 14.04 -25.20
C CYS A 366 12.23 14.68 -26.40
N GLU A 367 12.27 14.03 -27.57
CA GLU A 367 11.52 14.49 -28.75
C GLU A 367 10.00 14.33 -28.58
N VAL A 368 9.53 13.26 -27.92
CA VAL A 368 8.11 13.08 -27.59
C VAL A 368 7.65 14.09 -26.52
N ALA A 369 8.46 14.39 -25.51
CA ALA A 369 8.15 15.41 -24.50
C ALA A 369 8.15 16.82 -25.09
N ALA A 370 9.14 17.17 -25.91
CA ALA A 370 9.20 18.44 -26.62
C ALA A 370 8.09 18.60 -27.67
N GLY A 371 7.73 17.51 -28.37
CA GLY A 371 6.61 17.47 -29.31
C GLY A 371 5.23 17.62 -28.64
N ARG A 372 5.06 17.04 -27.44
CA ARG A 372 3.84 17.25 -26.61
C ARG A 372 3.74 18.68 -26.07
N LEU A 373 4.85 19.28 -25.64
CA LEU A 373 4.90 20.65 -25.12
C LEU A 373 4.67 21.71 -26.20
N ALA A 374 5.09 21.47 -27.44
CA ALA A 374 4.86 22.38 -28.56
C ALA A 374 3.38 22.43 -29.03
N GLN A 375 2.55 21.47 -28.60
CA GLN A 375 1.14 21.34 -29.02
C GLN A 375 0.12 21.43 -27.86
N ALA A 376 0.53 21.36 -26.60
CA ALA A 376 -0.42 21.32 -25.48
C ALA A 376 -0.99 22.72 -25.17
N ALA A 377 -2.07 23.10 -25.85
CA ALA A 377 -2.91 24.18 -25.37
C ALA A 377 -3.50 23.81 -24.00
N PHE A 378 -3.49 24.75 -23.05
CA PHE A 378 -4.31 24.62 -21.84
C PHE A 378 -5.78 24.78 -22.26
N HIS A 379 -6.65 23.91 -21.80
CA HIS A 379 -8.07 23.95 -22.14
C HIS A 379 -8.94 24.34 -20.95
N VAL A 380 -10.05 25.01 -21.23
CA VAL A 380 -11.14 25.21 -20.27
C VAL A 380 -12.37 24.47 -20.77
N VAL A 381 -12.97 23.64 -19.91
CA VAL A 381 -14.27 23.00 -20.16
C VAL A 381 -15.29 23.60 -19.21
N ASP A 382 -16.24 24.34 -19.76
CA ASP A 382 -17.25 25.03 -18.98
C ASP A 382 -18.34 24.08 -18.43
N GLY A 383 -19.24 24.65 -17.63
CA GLY A 383 -20.33 23.92 -17.00
C GLY A 383 -21.42 23.44 -17.96
N GLU A 384 -21.61 24.08 -19.12
CA GLU A 384 -22.60 23.67 -20.11
C GLU A 384 -22.13 22.41 -20.84
N VAL A 385 -20.88 22.42 -21.31
CA VAL A 385 -20.24 21.26 -21.93
C VAL A 385 -20.17 20.11 -20.94
N THR A 386 -19.71 20.36 -19.71
CA THR A 386 -19.63 19.34 -18.65
C THR A 386 -21.00 18.74 -18.36
N ALA A 387 -22.05 19.56 -18.22
CA ALA A 387 -23.40 19.08 -17.95
C ALA A 387 -23.93 18.20 -19.09
N ARG A 388 -23.76 18.64 -20.34
CA ARG A 388 -24.23 17.91 -21.52
C ARG A 388 -23.54 16.54 -21.65
N LEU A 389 -22.21 16.51 -21.51
CA LEU A 389 -21.44 15.27 -21.64
C LEU A 389 -21.76 14.25 -20.54
N LEU A 390 -21.92 14.71 -19.30
CA LEU A 390 -22.33 13.84 -18.19
C LEU A 390 -23.76 13.29 -18.36
N ALA A 391 -24.67 14.10 -18.91
CA ALA A 391 -26.06 13.68 -19.14
C ALA A 391 -26.22 12.74 -20.35
N ALA A 392 -25.31 12.82 -21.34
CA ALA A 392 -25.35 11.97 -22.52
C ALA A 392 -25.01 10.50 -22.20
N ASP A 393 -24.14 10.26 -21.21
CA ASP A 393 -23.74 8.92 -20.79
C ASP A 393 -23.53 8.84 -19.27
N PRO A 394 -24.63 8.78 -18.49
CA PRO A 394 -24.55 8.67 -17.04
C PRO A 394 -23.97 7.32 -16.59
N LEU A 395 -24.18 6.25 -17.37
CA LEU A 395 -23.70 4.91 -17.03
C LEU A 395 -22.19 4.78 -17.14
N ALA A 396 -21.55 5.46 -18.10
CA ALA A 396 -20.09 5.53 -18.13
C ALA A 396 -19.49 6.14 -16.85
N CYS A 397 -20.22 7.00 -16.12
CA CYS A 397 -19.74 7.49 -14.83
C CYS A 397 -19.67 6.37 -13.78
N ILE A 398 -20.58 5.40 -13.83
CA ILE A 398 -20.54 4.22 -12.96
C ILE A 398 -19.30 3.39 -13.27
N ASP A 399 -19.02 3.17 -14.55
CA ASP A 399 -17.84 2.40 -14.98
C ASP A 399 -16.53 3.10 -14.60
N ASP A 400 -16.43 4.42 -14.80
CA ASP A 400 -15.27 5.21 -14.38
C ASP A 400 -15.02 5.09 -12.87
N VAL A 401 -16.07 5.25 -12.06
CA VAL A 401 -15.97 5.20 -10.60
C VAL A 401 -15.63 3.78 -10.13
N GLN A 402 -16.22 2.75 -10.74
CA GLN A 402 -15.89 1.36 -10.45
C GLN A 402 -14.42 1.07 -10.77
N ALA A 403 -13.95 1.46 -11.97
CA ALA A 403 -12.57 1.29 -12.38
C ALA A 403 -11.61 2.04 -11.44
N ALA A 404 -11.97 3.26 -11.01
CA ALA A 404 -11.18 4.04 -10.08
C ALA A 404 -11.11 3.40 -8.69
N TYR A 405 -12.21 2.84 -8.15
CA TYR A 405 -12.18 2.10 -6.89
C TYR A 405 -11.30 0.85 -6.97
N LEU A 406 -11.42 0.07 -8.04
CA LEU A 406 -10.60 -1.12 -8.24
C LEU A 406 -9.12 -0.77 -8.45
N ALA A 407 -8.82 0.32 -9.16
CA ALA A 407 -7.46 0.83 -9.30
C ALA A 407 -6.89 1.30 -7.96
N HIS A 408 -7.71 1.98 -7.15
CA HIS A 408 -7.32 2.47 -5.83
C HIS A 408 -6.99 1.32 -4.88
N GLU A 409 -7.86 0.32 -4.77
CA GLU A 409 -7.62 -0.90 -3.97
C GLU A 409 -6.40 -1.70 -4.46
N ALA A 410 -6.14 -1.69 -5.77
CA ALA A 410 -4.96 -2.32 -6.35
C ALA A 410 -3.66 -1.52 -6.12
N GLY A 411 -3.71 -0.37 -5.45
CA GLY A 411 -2.55 0.50 -5.25
C GLY A 411 -2.04 1.18 -6.52
N ARG A 412 -2.89 1.33 -7.55
CA ARG A 412 -2.57 1.97 -8.85
C ARG A 412 -2.99 3.45 -8.90
N THR A 413 -3.16 4.06 -7.75
CA THR A 413 -3.54 5.47 -7.63
C THR A 413 -2.78 6.09 -6.46
N VAL A 414 -2.64 7.42 -6.49
CA VAL A 414 -2.17 8.21 -5.36
C VAL A 414 -3.31 9.13 -4.93
N ASN A 415 -3.81 8.96 -3.71
CA ASN A 415 -4.89 9.78 -3.15
C ASN A 415 -4.49 10.27 -1.75
N PRO A 416 -3.77 11.40 -1.64
CA PRO A 416 -3.43 12.01 -0.36
C PRO A 416 -4.66 12.50 0.41
N ASP A 417 -4.44 12.89 1.66
CA ASP A 417 -5.48 13.47 2.51
C ASP A 417 -6.06 14.76 1.89
N SER A 418 -7.36 14.99 2.16
CA SER A 418 -8.01 16.25 1.77
C SER A 418 -7.51 17.40 2.66
N TYR A 419 -7.05 18.48 2.03
CA TYR A 419 -6.57 19.67 2.72
C TYR A 419 -7.68 20.71 2.85
N PHE A 420 -7.89 21.22 4.05
CA PHE A 420 -8.91 22.22 4.35
C PHE A 420 -8.26 23.55 4.71
N LEU A 421 -8.43 24.56 3.87
CA LEU A 421 -8.23 25.95 4.27
C LEU A 421 -9.47 26.41 5.05
N ARG A 422 -9.27 26.73 6.33
CA ARG A 422 -10.30 27.19 7.26
C ARG A 422 -10.15 28.68 7.51
N PHE A 423 -11.28 29.37 7.69
CA PHE A 423 -11.33 30.79 7.99
C PHE A 423 -11.76 30.97 9.45
N PRO A 424 -10.86 31.34 10.39
CA PRO A 424 -11.17 31.41 11.81
C PRO A 424 -12.36 32.33 12.15
N GLU A 425 -12.51 33.44 11.43
CA GLU A 425 -13.58 34.42 11.64
C GLU A 425 -14.95 33.96 11.11
N VAL A 426 -14.96 33.03 10.14
CA VAL A 426 -16.18 32.48 9.53
C VAL A 426 -16.04 30.95 9.40
N PRO A 427 -16.07 30.22 10.53
CA PRO A 427 -15.65 28.80 10.60
C PRO A 427 -16.52 27.83 9.78
N ALA A 428 -17.72 28.26 9.37
CA ALA A 428 -18.58 27.51 8.45
C ALA A 428 -18.01 27.44 7.02
N ASN A 429 -17.23 28.45 6.62
CA ASN A 429 -16.63 28.56 5.30
C ASN A 429 -15.32 27.77 5.23
N ARG A 430 -15.05 27.21 4.06
CA ARG A 430 -13.81 26.46 3.81
C ARG A 430 -13.52 26.36 2.33
N ILE A 431 -12.23 26.25 2.01
CA ILE A 431 -11.75 25.78 0.72
C ILE A 431 -11.12 24.40 0.92
N ILE A 432 -11.38 23.47 0.00
CA ILE A 432 -10.93 22.09 0.07
C ILE A 432 -10.10 21.77 -1.18
N ALA A 433 -8.93 21.17 -0.97
CA ALA A 433 -8.06 20.66 -2.01
C ALA A 433 -7.97 19.14 -1.92
N LEU A 434 -8.29 18.46 -3.03
CA LEU A 434 -8.21 17.02 -3.17
C LEU A 434 -7.25 16.70 -4.33
N PRO A 435 -5.92 16.69 -4.09
CA PRO A 435 -4.97 16.21 -5.07
C PRO A 435 -5.14 14.71 -5.28
N ALA A 436 -4.90 14.24 -6.50
CA ALA A 436 -4.92 12.82 -6.81
C ALA A 436 -4.08 12.50 -8.05
N SER A 437 -3.77 11.22 -8.24
CA SER A 437 -3.16 10.70 -9.46
C SER A 437 -3.70 9.32 -9.77
N LEU A 438 -4.07 9.11 -11.04
CA LEU A 438 -4.46 7.84 -11.62
C LEU A 438 -3.33 7.32 -12.51
N SER A 439 -2.88 6.10 -12.25
CA SER A 439 -1.95 5.38 -13.12
C SER A 439 -2.70 4.42 -14.04
N GLY A 440 -2.10 4.03 -15.17
CA GLY A 440 -2.69 3.08 -16.12
C GLY A 440 -2.49 3.52 -17.58
N ASP A 441 -3.34 3.02 -18.47
CA ASP A 441 -3.26 3.28 -19.92
C ASP A 441 -3.43 4.77 -20.26
N GLN A 442 -4.15 5.50 -19.41
CA GLN A 442 -4.38 6.93 -19.55
C GLN A 442 -4.07 7.63 -18.23
N PRO A 443 -2.78 7.79 -17.90
CA PRO A 443 -2.40 8.33 -16.62
C PRO A 443 -2.75 9.82 -16.56
N VAL A 444 -3.24 10.28 -15.42
CA VAL A 444 -3.56 11.69 -15.18
C VAL A 444 -3.32 12.03 -13.72
N SER A 445 -2.66 13.15 -13.48
CA SER A 445 -2.57 13.75 -12.16
C SER A 445 -3.46 14.98 -12.12
N GLY A 446 -3.86 15.42 -10.94
CA GLY A 446 -4.65 16.63 -10.86
C GLY A 446 -5.09 16.97 -9.45
N ILE A 447 -5.91 18.01 -9.38
CA ILE A 447 -6.44 18.50 -8.12
C ILE A 447 -7.86 19.01 -8.32
N LYS A 448 -8.77 18.51 -7.48
CA LYS A 448 -10.07 19.13 -7.33
C LYS A 448 -9.99 20.21 -6.26
N TRP A 449 -10.39 21.41 -6.64
CA TRP A 449 -10.52 22.54 -5.74
C TRP A 449 -12.01 22.80 -5.50
N ILE A 450 -12.41 22.97 -4.24
CA ILE A 450 -13.80 23.24 -3.85
C ILE A 450 -13.83 24.47 -2.96
N SER A 451 -14.69 25.42 -3.26
CA SER A 451 -15.12 26.46 -2.33
C SER A 451 -16.47 26.08 -1.73
N SER A 452 -16.59 26.05 -0.40
CA SER A 452 -17.85 25.76 0.30
C SER A 452 -18.17 26.85 1.31
N PHE A 453 -19.17 27.65 0.98
CA PHE A 453 -19.63 28.83 1.73
C PHE A 453 -21.14 28.67 1.98
N PRO A 454 -21.54 28.08 3.12
CA PRO A 454 -22.94 27.78 3.41
C PRO A 454 -23.90 28.98 3.31
N GLY A 455 -23.47 30.19 3.66
CA GLY A 455 -24.32 31.39 3.58
C GLY A 455 -24.66 31.85 2.15
N ASN A 456 -24.05 31.28 1.11
CA ASN A 456 -24.39 31.62 -0.28
C ASN A 456 -25.86 31.34 -0.61
N VAL A 457 -26.45 30.34 0.02
CA VAL A 457 -27.83 29.91 -0.26
C VAL A 457 -28.83 31.02 0.09
N ASP A 458 -28.53 31.85 1.09
CA ASP A 458 -29.36 32.99 1.52
C ASP A 458 -29.46 34.09 0.44
N THR A 459 -28.53 34.09 -0.51
CA THR A 459 -28.45 35.04 -1.64
C THR A 459 -28.80 34.39 -2.99
N GLY A 460 -29.30 33.15 -2.97
CA GLY A 460 -29.63 32.38 -4.17
C GLY A 460 -28.43 31.76 -4.89
N LEU A 461 -27.21 31.92 -4.37
CA LEU A 461 -26.02 31.27 -4.89
C LEU A 461 -25.92 29.83 -4.37
N GLN A 462 -25.24 28.98 -5.16
CA GLN A 462 -24.94 27.61 -4.70
C GLN A 462 -23.98 27.64 -3.50
N ARG A 463 -24.24 26.77 -2.52
CA ARG A 463 -23.40 26.57 -1.34
C ARG A 463 -21.95 26.27 -1.68
N ALA A 464 -21.69 25.58 -2.78
CA ALA A 464 -20.36 25.19 -3.19
C ALA A 464 -20.16 25.32 -4.70
N SER A 465 -18.94 25.65 -5.08
CA SER A 465 -18.43 25.61 -6.45
C SER A 465 -17.12 24.82 -6.48
N ALA A 466 -16.83 24.16 -7.59
CA ALA A 466 -15.61 23.38 -7.73
C ALA A 466 -15.02 23.48 -9.14
N VAL A 467 -13.70 23.38 -9.20
CA VAL A 467 -12.94 23.21 -10.45
C VAL A 467 -12.01 22.00 -10.34
N LEU A 468 -11.70 21.40 -11.48
CA LEU A 468 -10.77 20.29 -11.59
C LEU A 468 -9.64 20.67 -12.53
N ILE A 469 -8.42 20.68 -12.01
CA ILE A 469 -7.21 20.85 -12.83
C ILE A 469 -6.65 19.47 -13.18
N LEU A 470 -6.42 19.23 -14.46
CA LEU A 470 -5.76 18.03 -14.96
C LEU A 470 -4.32 18.36 -15.39
N ASN A 471 -3.39 17.52 -14.97
CA ASN A 471 -1.96 17.63 -15.20
C ASN A 471 -1.45 16.39 -15.94
N ASP A 472 -0.54 16.63 -16.88
CA ASP A 472 0.21 15.57 -17.53
C ASP A 472 1.16 14.95 -16.47
N PRO A 473 1.08 13.63 -16.24
CA PRO A 473 1.82 12.97 -15.17
C PRO A 473 3.33 12.86 -15.45
N VAL A 474 3.77 13.09 -16.69
CA VAL A 474 5.19 13.01 -17.09
C VAL A 474 5.86 14.38 -16.94
N THR A 475 5.23 15.42 -17.46
CA THR A 475 5.78 16.79 -17.47
C THR A 475 5.36 17.61 -16.24
N GLY A 476 4.28 17.22 -15.56
CA GLY A 476 3.68 17.96 -14.46
C GLY A 476 2.85 19.18 -14.90
N TYR A 477 2.86 19.56 -16.18
CA TYR A 477 2.12 20.71 -16.67
C TYR A 477 0.61 20.49 -16.62
N ALA A 478 -0.12 21.50 -16.17
CA ALA A 478 -1.58 21.49 -16.28
C ALA A 478 -1.98 21.62 -17.76
N PHE A 479 -2.95 20.84 -18.21
CA PHE A 479 -3.46 20.91 -19.59
C PHE A 479 -4.96 21.21 -19.66
N ALA A 480 -5.70 21.11 -18.56
CA ALA A 480 -7.12 21.45 -18.53
C ALA A 480 -7.61 21.97 -17.17
N CYS A 481 -8.62 22.84 -17.21
CA CYS A 481 -9.46 23.23 -16.08
C CYS A 481 -10.93 22.97 -16.44
N LEU A 482 -11.63 22.20 -15.62
CA LEU A 482 -13.03 21.85 -15.83
C LEU A 482 -13.91 22.37 -14.69
N GLU A 483 -15.15 22.75 -15.00
CA GLU A 483 -16.22 22.87 -14.00
C GLU A 483 -16.42 21.51 -13.32
N ALA A 484 -16.32 21.45 -11.99
CA ALA A 484 -16.25 20.18 -11.27
C ALA A 484 -17.40 19.94 -10.29
N SER A 485 -18.32 20.89 -10.11
CA SER A 485 -19.46 20.71 -9.20
C SER A 485 -20.38 19.61 -9.72
N ARG A 486 -20.64 19.58 -11.04
CA ARG A 486 -21.43 18.51 -11.68
C ARG A 486 -20.70 17.18 -11.74
N ILE A 487 -19.38 17.20 -12.00
CA ILE A 487 -18.53 16.01 -11.93
C ILE A 487 -18.62 15.39 -10.53
N SER A 488 -18.47 16.20 -9.48
CA SER A 488 -18.53 15.73 -8.10
C SER A 488 -19.90 15.14 -7.75
N ALA A 489 -20.99 15.70 -8.26
CA ALA A 489 -22.33 15.14 -8.03
C ALA A 489 -22.53 13.81 -8.75
N MET A 490 -22.16 13.73 -10.04
CA MET A 490 -22.30 12.51 -10.85
C MET A 490 -21.45 11.36 -10.31
N ARG A 491 -20.18 11.62 -9.95
CA ARG A 491 -19.32 10.59 -9.36
C ARG A 491 -19.82 10.13 -7.98
N THR A 492 -20.44 11.03 -7.21
CA THR A 492 -21.04 10.68 -5.90
C THR A 492 -22.27 9.80 -6.11
N ALA A 493 -23.11 10.12 -7.10
CA ALA A 493 -24.26 9.31 -7.44
C ALA A 493 -23.86 7.93 -7.98
N ALA A 494 -22.86 7.87 -8.86
CA ALA A 494 -22.27 6.61 -9.33
C ALA A 494 -21.72 5.75 -8.17
N SER A 495 -20.99 6.37 -7.23
CA SER A 495 -20.50 5.71 -6.02
C SER A 495 -21.64 5.14 -5.16
N ALA A 496 -22.71 5.92 -4.93
CA ALA A 496 -23.87 5.47 -4.17
C ALA A 496 -24.57 4.27 -4.83
N VAL A 497 -24.79 4.32 -6.15
CA VAL A 497 -25.40 3.22 -6.92
C VAL A 497 -24.51 1.98 -6.91
N LEU A 498 -23.18 2.12 -7.01
CA LEU A 498 -22.27 0.98 -6.87
C LEU A 498 -22.34 0.36 -5.47
N GLY A 499 -22.35 1.18 -4.42
CA GLY A 499 -22.57 0.72 -3.06
C GLY A 499 -23.86 -0.09 -2.93
N ALA A 500 -24.97 0.44 -3.44
CA ALA A 500 -26.26 -0.24 -3.41
C ALA A 500 -26.27 -1.52 -4.25
N ARG A 501 -25.69 -1.53 -5.46
CA ARG A 501 -25.59 -2.72 -6.32
C ARG A 501 -24.91 -3.87 -5.57
N TRP A 502 -23.76 -3.61 -4.97
CA TRP A 502 -22.97 -4.68 -4.34
C TRP A 502 -23.54 -5.12 -2.99
N MET A 503 -24.05 -4.19 -2.18
CA MET A 503 -24.70 -4.55 -0.91
C MET A 503 -26.06 -5.24 -1.12
N ASN A 504 -26.79 -4.88 -2.18
CA ASN A 504 -28.04 -5.52 -2.56
C ASN A 504 -27.85 -6.73 -3.51
N ARG A 505 -26.65 -7.36 -3.50
CA ARG A 505 -26.36 -8.60 -4.25
C ARG A 505 -26.70 -8.52 -5.75
N GLN A 506 -26.38 -7.38 -6.37
CA GLN A 506 -26.67 -7.02 -7.75
C GLN A 506 -28.15 -6.91 -8.12
N GLN A 507 -29.06 -7.03 -7.15
CA GLN A 507 -30.48 -6.77 -7.37
C GLN A 507 -30.72 -5.28 -7.53
N ARG A 508 -31.49 -4.91 -8.56
CA ARG A 508 -31.88 -3.53 -8.87
C ARG A 508 -33.36 -3.29 -8.62
N TYR A 509 -33.91 -3.96 -7.61
CA TYR A 509 -35.29 -3.78 -7.18
C TYR A 509 -35.34 -3.59 -5.68
N VAL A 510 -36.17 -2.64 -5.24
CA VAL A 510 -36.55 -2.43 -3.84
C VAL A 510 -38.01 -2.03 -3.76
N ARG A 511 -38.71 -2.37 -2.68
CA ARG A 511 -40.10 -1.94 -2.52
C ARG A 511 -40.14 -0.44 -2.23
N ARG A 512 -39.30 0.02 -1.31
CA ARG A 512 -39.24 1.42 -0.88
C ARG A 512 -37.80 1.92 -0.79
N MET A 513 -37.55 3.07 -1.42
CA MET A 513 -36.31 3.82 -1.26
C MET A 513 -36.58 5.13 -0.52
N ALA A 514 -35.84 5.41 0.55
CA ALA A 514 -35.97 6.66 1.30
C ALA A 514 -34.78 7.60 1.06
N PHE A 515 -35.06 8.90 1.00
CA PHE A 515 -34.07 9.98 0.99
C PHE A 515 -34.21 10.84 2.23
N ILE A 516 -33.12 10.95 2.98
CA ILE A 516 -32.97 11.82 4.15
C ILE A 516 -32.03 12.95 3.71
N GLY A 517 -32.59 14.15 3.55
CA GLY A 517 -31.99 15.25 2.81
C GLY A 517 -32.41 15.20 1.34
N ALA A 518 -33.01 16.29 0.85
CA ALA A 518 -33.65 16.38 -0.46
C ALA A 518 -32.96 17.38 -1.41
N GLY A 519 -31.67 17.63 -1.19
CA GLY A 519 -30.88 18.57 -1.99
C GLY A 519 -30.42 18.02 -3.35
N PHE A 520 -29.54 18.79 -4.01
CA PHE A 520 -29.00 18.48 -5.34
C PHE A 520 -28.34 17.08 -5.44
N ILE A 521 -27.64 16.63 -4.39
CA ILE A 521 -27.02 15.31 -4.37
C ILE A 521 -28.06 14.19 -4.31
N ALA A 522 -29.10 14.33 -3.48
CA ALA A 522 -30.19 13.36 -3.40
C ALA A 522 -30.90 13.19 -4.75
N ARG A 523 -31.22 14.32 -5.40
CA ARG A 523 -31.80 14.32 -6.75
C ARG A 523 -30.90 13.59 -7.76
N THR A 524 -29.60 13.86 -7.75
CA THR A 524 -28.64 13.24 -8.67
C THR A 524 -28.48 11.73 -8.41
N ILE A 525 -28.52 11.31 -7.13
CA ILE A 525 -28.52 9.89 -6.75
C ILE A 525 -29.77 9.18 -7.29
N LEU A 526 -30.96 9.77 -7.10
CA LEU A 526 -32.21 9.24 -7.64
C LEU A 526 -32.16 9.10 -9.17
N ASP A 527 -31.68 10.13 -9.87
CA ASP A 527 -31.50 10.12 -11.33
C ASP A 527 -30.58 8.97 -11.78
N MET A 528 -29.47 8.75 -11.06
CA MET A 528 -28.53 7.69 -11.36
C MET A 528 -29.11 6.30 -11.09
N PHE A 529 -29.86 6.10 -10.00
CA PHE A 529 -30.55 4.85 -9.72
C PHE A 529 -31.51 4.47 -10.85
N VAL A 530 -32.35 5.41 -11.30
CA VAL A 530 -33.30 5.18 -12.39
C VAL A 530 -32.55 4.93 -13.71
N SER A 531 -31.50 5.71 -14.00
CA SER A 531 -30.68 5.50 -15.21
C SER A 531 -29.99 4.13 -15.21
N ASP A 532 -29.60 3.65 -14.03
CA ASP A 532 -29.01 2.33 -13.82
C ASP A 532 -30.03 1.18 -13.91
N GLY A 533 -31.30 1.49 -14.14
CA GLY A 533 -32.37 0.50 -14.29
C GLY A 533 -32.90 -0.03 -12.96
N TRP A 534 -32.76 0.73 -11.87
CA TRP A 534 -33.43 0.37 -10.62
C TRP A 534 -34.93 0.60 -10.69
N ALA A 535 -35.67 -0.43 -10.27
CA ALA A 535 -37.11 -0.37 -10.07
C ALA A 535 -37.43 -0.19 -8.59
N MET A 536 -38.41 0.67 -8.30
CA MET A 536 -38.90 0.89 -6.94
C MET A 536 -40.39 1.23 -6.93
N ASP A 537 -41.14 0.71 -5.96
CA ASP A 537 -42.59 0.93 -5.90
C ASP A 537 -42.94 2.32 -5.35
N SER A 538 -42.15 2.80 -4.38
CA SER A 538 -42.31 4.12 -3.77
C SER A 538 -41.00 4.76 -3.34
N VAL A 539 -40.97 6.10 -3.38
CA VAL A 539 -39.90 6.93 -2.83
C VAL A 539 -40.45 7.71 -1.62
N SER A 540 -39.79 7.60 -0.47
CA SER A 540 -40.16 8.38 0.71
C SER A 540 -39.10 9.45 0.96
N VAL A 541 -39.50 10.68 1.28
CA VAL A 541 -38.57 11.80 1.45
C VAL A 541 -38.77 12.48 2.80
N PHE A 542 -37.66 12.71 3.50
CA PHE A 542 -37.60 13.54 4.70
C PHE A 542 -36.52 14.62 4.54
N ASP A 543 -36.89 15.88 4.77
CA ASP A 543 -35.99 17.02 4.88
C ASP A 543 -36.50 17.95 5.99
N GLN A 544 -35.62 18.74 6.59
CA GLN A 544 -36.00 19.78 7.55
C GLN A 544 -36.73 20.94 6.87
N HIS A 545 -36.49 21.14 5.57
CA HIS A 545 -37.16 22.14 4.76
C HIS A 545 -38.20 21.44 3.87
N GLU A 546 -39.47 21.70 4.15
CA GLU A 546 -40.61 21.10 3.44
C GLU A 546 -40.53 21.31 1.92
N ASP A 547 -40.18 22.52 1.47
CA ASP A 547 -40.01 22.85 0.05
C ASP A 547 -38.99 21.94 -0.66
N SER A 548 -37.90 21.59 0.02
CA SER A 548 -36.87 20.70 -0.54
C SER A 548 -37.43 19.28 -0.71
N ALA A 549 -38.16 18.78 0.29
CA ALA A 549 -38.78 17.45 0.22
C ALA A 549 -39.82 17.39 -0.93
N LEU A 550 -40.69 18.39 -1.02
CA LEU A 550 -41.69 18.51 -2.08
C LEU A 550 -41.04 18.64 -3.47
N ALA A 551 -39.91 19.33 -3.59
CA ALA A 551 -39.17 19.45 -4.84
C ALA A 551 -38.62 18.09 -5.32
N LEU A 552 -38.05 17.28 -4.42
CA LEU A 552 -37.55 15.95 -4.77
C LEU A 552 -38.69 14.98 -5.12
N ILE A 553 -39.82 15.04 -4.40
CA ILE A 553 -41.03 14.26 -4.71
C ILE A 553 -41.57 14.64 -6.09
N SER A 554 -41.69 15.94 -6.37
CA SER A 554 -42.16 16.45 -7.66
C SER A 554 -41.23 16.03 -8.80
N HIS A 555 -39.91 16.01 -8.55
CA HIS A 555 -38.92 15.52 -9.50
C HIS A 555 -39.08 14.01 -9.75
N ALA A 556 -39.24 13.20 -8.69
CA ALA A 556 -39.47 11.76 -8.80
C ALA A 556 -40.74 11.44 -9.62
N ALA A 557 -41.84 12.14 -9.35
CA ALA A 557 -43.10 11.98 -10.07
C ALA A 557 -43.02 12.49 -11.52
N GLY A 558 -42.48 13.70 -11.72
CA GLY A 558 -42.46 14.33 -13.04
C GLY A 558 -41.45 13.70 -14.01
N ARG A 559 -40.22 13.45 -13.54
CA ARG A 559 -39.12 12.99 -14.40
C ARG A 559 -39.09 11.47 -14.58
N HIS A 560 -39.47 10.73 -13.52
CA HIS A 560 -39.31 9.27 -13.45
C HIS A 560 -40.63 8.51 -13.26
N ARG A 561 -41.75 9.21 -13.08
CA ARG A 561 -43.08 8.61 -12.83
C ARG A 561 -43.11 7.69 -11.59
N LEU A 562 -42.31 8.04 -10.59
CA LEU A 562 -42.27 7.33 -9.31
C LEU A 562 -43.26 7.95 -8.32
N ASN A 563 -43.91 7.11 -7.50
CA ASN A 563 -44.76 7.57 -6.42
C ASN A 563 -43.91 8.08 -5.27
N GLY A 564 -43.86 9.39 -5.09
CA GLY A 564 -43.16 10.04 -3.99
C GLY A 564 -44.10 10.42 -2.86
N GLU A 565 -43.71 10.17 -1.61
CA GLU A 565 -44.41 10.65 -0.42
C GLU A 565 -43.46 11.38 0.53
N GLN A 566 -43.95 12.45 1.17
CA GLN A 566 -43.26 13.05 2.30
C GLN A 566 -43.68 12.31 3.56
N THR A 567 -42.71 11.95 4.39
CA THR A 567 -42.98 11.24 5.65
C THR A 567 -41.96 11.64 6.72
N ASP A 568 -42.16 11.20 7.95
CA ASP A 568 -41.26 11.49 9.05
C ASP A 568 -39.95 10.66 8.97
N LEU A 569 -38.94 11.10 9.72
CA LEU A 569 -37.63 10.46 9.76
C LEU A 569 -37.73 8.97 10.14
N HIS A 570 -38.57 8.63 11.12
CA HIS A 570 -38.68 7.25 11.61
C HIS A 570 -39.22 6.33 10.51
N ALA A 571 -40.25 6.76 9.79
CA ALA A 571 -40.82 6.04 8.66
C ALA A 571 -39.82 5.89 7.50
N CYS A 572 -39.05 6.94 7.18
CA CYS A 572 -37.98 6.88 6.17
C CYS A 572 -36.91 5.84 6.53
N LEU A 573 -36.52 5.75 7.80
CA LEU A 573 -35.52 4.78 8.27
C LEU A 573 -35.97 3.32 8.12
N GLN A 574 -37.25 3.06 7.85
CA GLN A 574 -37.79 1.72 7.61
C GLN A 574 -37.82 1.32 6.11
N ALA A 575 -37.33 2.15 5.18
CA ALA A 575 -37.23 1.77 3.77
C ALA A 575 -36.21 0.63 3.51
N ASP A 576 -36.27 -0.05 2.36
CA ASP A 576 -35.32 -1.13 2.05
C ASP A 576 -33.93 -0.59 1.73
N VAL A 577 -33.89 0.56 1.03
CA VAL A 577 -32.70 1.38 0.83
C VAL A 577 -32.93 2.74 1.47
N VAL A 578 -32.01 3.19 2.33
CA VAL A 578 -32.03 4.52 2.96
C VAL A 578 -30.82 5.31 2.49
N VAL A 579 -31.06 6.47 1.88
CA VAL A 579 -30.02 7.37 1.38
C VAL A 579 -29.94 8.61 2.27
N PHE A 580 -28.82 8.79 2.96
CA PHE A 580 -28.50 10.03 3.67
C PHE A 580 -27.69 10.95 2.76
N ALA A 581 -28.24 12.11 2.43
CA ALA A 581 -27.61 13.14 1.63
C ALA A 581 -27.81 14.53 2.29
N THR A 582 -27.53 14.60 3.60
CA THR A 582 -27.76 15.80 4.41
C THR A 582 -26.53 16.71 4.51
N THR A 583 -26.65 17.78 5.29
CA THR A 583 -25.53 18.64 5.68
C THR A 583 -25.27 18.60 7.19
N ALA A 584 -25.68 17.53 7.87
CA ALA A 584 -25.61 17.42 9.32
C ALA A 584 -24.16 17.59 9.83
N PRO A 585 -23.92 18.44 10.84
CA PRO A 585 -22.59 18.62 11.41
C PRO A 585 -22.24 17.52 12.44
N ARG A 586 -23.24 16.79 12.94
CA ARG A 586 -23.11 15.74 13.96
C ARG A 586 -24.20 14.66 13.80
N PRO A 587 -23.97 13.45 14.34
CA PRO A 587 -24.96 12.38 14.33
C PRO A 587 -26.29 12.75 14.99
N TYR A 588 -27.38 12.22 14.45
CA TYR A 588 -28.74 12.36 14.99
C TYR A 588 -29.55 11.06 14.92
N VAL A 589 -29.13 10.07 14.14
CA VAL A 589 -29.63 8.69 14.25
C VAL A 589 -28.67 7.95 15.17
N LEU A 590 -29.02 7.89 16.45
CA LEU A 590 -28.15 7.38 17.51
C LEU A 590 -28.47 5.93 17.88
N GLU A 591 -29.73 5.52 17.73
CA GLU A 591 -30.17 4.16 18.08
C GLU A 591 -30.05 3.22 16.87
N PRO A 592 -29.72 1.92 17.08
CA PRO A 592 -29.71 0.92 16.03
C PRO A 592 -31.14 0.63 15.54
N VAL A 593 -31.53 1.28 14.46
CA VAL A 593 -32.89 1.24 13.90
C VAL A 593 -33.01 0.38 12.63
N PHE A 594 -31.88 -0.01 12.04
CA PHE A 594 -31.85 -0.70 10.76
C PHE A 594 -31.99 -2.22 10.93
N ARG A 595 -32.80 -2.83 10.05
CA ARG A 595 -33.08 -4.27 10.08
C ARG A 595 -32.04 -5.07 9.28
N PRO A 596 -31.85 -6.37 9.57
CA PRO A 596 -31.04 -7.27 8.75
C PRO A 596 -31.40 -7.20 7.26
N GLY A 597 -30.39 -7.18 6.39
CA GLY A 597 -30.55 -7.09 4.93
C GLY A 597 -30.92 -5.71 4.39
N GLN A 598 -31.12 -4.71 5.24
CA GLN A 598 -31.36 -3.33 4.80
C GLN A 598 -30.08 -2.69 4.27
N VAL A 599 -30.20 -1.88 3.21
CA VAL A 599 -29.08 -1.15 2.62
C VAL A 599 -29.14 0.32 3.01
N VAL A 600 -28.03 0.85 3.51
CA VAL A 600 -27.93 2.25 3.95
C VAL A 600 -26.77 2.92 3.24
N LEU A 601 -27.05 4.01 2.55
CA LEU A 601 -26.07 4.84 1.85
C LEU A 601 -25.84 6.11 2.68
N ASN A 602 -24.81 6.10 3.53
CA ASN A 602 -24.44 7.20 4.40
C ASN A 602 -23.54 8.22 3.66
N ILE A 603 -24.08 8.86 2.62
CA ILE A 603 -23.30 9.72 1.69
C ILE A 603 -22.85 11.03 2.36
N SER A 604 -23.62 11.57 3.30
CA SER A 604 -23.26 12.77 4.07
C SER A 604 -22.27 12.53 5.22
N LEU A 605 -21.98 11.25 5.54
CA LEU A 605 -20.94 10.78 6.44
C LEU A 605 -21.07 11.14 7.92
N ARG A 606 -22.10 11.85 8.36
CA ARG A 606 -22.19 12.35 9.74
C ARG A 606 -23.54 12.12 10.40
N ASP A 607 -24.42 11.35 9.78
CA ASP A 607 -25.81 11.20 10.21
C ASP A 607 -25.95 10.14 11.31
N LEU A 608 -25.08 9.13 11.28
CA LEU A 608 -25.19 7.92 12.10
C LEU A 608 -24.26 7.97 13.32
N GLY A 609 -24.77 7.54 14.48
CA GLY A 609 -24.02 7.42 15.74
C GLY A 609 -23.10 6.19 15.80
N PRO A 610 -22.13 6.17 16.72
CA PRO A 610 -21.23 5.02 16.95
C PRO A 610 -21.95 3.68 17.10
N GLU A 611 -23.07 3.66 17.82
CA GLU A 611 -23.84 2.47 18.14
C GLU A 611 -24.49 1.86 16.89
N VAL A 612 -24.97 2.71 15.98
CA VAL A 612 -25.52 2.30 14.68
C VAL A 612 -24.44 1.68 13.81
N ILE A 613 -23.26 2.31 13.74
CA ILE A 613 -22.11 1.82 12.98
C ILE A 613 -21.67 0.47 13.53
N ALA A 614 -21.52 0.32 14.85
CA ALA A 614 -20.99 -0.90 15.46
C ALA A 614 -21.85 -2.16 15.22
N GLN A 615 -23.15 -2.01 14.91
CA GLN A 615 -24.08 -3.13 14.71
C GLN A 615 -24.30 -3.50 13.24
N ALA A 616 -23.70 -2.78 12.30
CA ALA A 616 -23.86 -3.00 10.88
C ALA A 616 -22.63 -3.66 10.23
N ASP A 617 -22.80 -4.14 9.01
CA ASP A 617 -21.68 -4.37 8.10
C ASP A 617 -21.28 -3.04 7.47
N ASN A 618 -20.07 -2.57 7.76
CA ASN A 618 -19.62 -1.26 7.30
C ASN A 618 -18.66 -1.39 6.13
N ILE A 619 -19.12 -0.88 4.98
CA ILE A 619 -18.34 -0.76 3.76
C ILE A 619 -17.92 0.70 3.59
N LEU A 620 -16.63 0.91 3.34
CA LEU A 620 -16.03 2.23 3.15
C LEU A 620 -15.47 2.36 1.73
N ASP A 621 -15.18 3.56 1.24
CA ASP A 621 -14.46 3.72 -0.03
C ASP A 621 -12.93 3.67 0.15
N ASP A 622 -12.44 4.31 1.20
CA ASP A 622 -11.08 4.15 1.75
C ASP A 622 -11.20 4.15 3.28
N VAL A 623 -10.64 3.13 3.93
CA VAL A 623 -10.73 2.97 5.39
C VAL A 623 -10.05 4.14 6.11
N GLU A 624 -8.81 4.47 5.73
CA GLU A 624 -8.00 5.45 6.45
C GLU A 624 -8.52 6.88 6.24
N HIS A 625 -9.08 7.17 5.06
CA HIS A 625 -9.72 8.45 4.75
C HIS A 625 -11.04 8.61 5.50
N CYS A 626 -11.83 7.52 5.59
CA CYS A 626 -13.08 7.50 6.32
C CYS A 626 -12.91 7.63 7.84
N LEU A 627 -11.76 7.26 8.42
CA LEU A 627 -11.50 7.35 9.86
C LEU A 627 -10.95 8.72 10.31
N LYS A 628 -11.38 9.78 9.63
CA LYS A 628 -10.96 11.17 9.89
C LYS A 628 -12.15 12.13 9.85
N ALA A 629 -11.90 13.38 10.22
CA ALA A 629 -12.83 14.50 10.05
C ALA A 629 -14.23 14.33 10.69
N GLN A 630 -14.31 13.56 11.79
CA GLN A 630 -15.54 13.32 12.56
C GLN A 630 -16.67 12.76 11.70
N THR A 631 -16.34 11.83 10.80
CA THR A 631 -17.33 10.99 10.11
C THR A 631 -17.94 9.99 11.09
N SER A 632 -19.05 9.35 10.73
CA SER A 632 -19.68 8.30 11.54
C SER A 632 -18.70 7.13 11.83
N PRO A 633 -17.93 6.59 10.87
CA PRO A 633 -16.89 5.60 11.16
C PRO A 633 -15.76 6.10 12.08
N ASP A 634 -15.27 7.35 11.90
CA ASP A 634 -14.26 7.96 12.77
C ASP A 634 -14.76 8.06 14.21
N LEU A 635 -15.99 8.56 14.40
CA LEU A 635 -16.63 8.66 15.71
C LEU A 635 -16.82 7.28 16.36
N ALA A 636 -17.18 6.25 15.60
CA ALA A 636 -17.30 4.89 16.10
C ALA A 636 -15.94 4.32 16.56
N VAL A 637 -14.86 4.52 15.79
CA VAL A 637 -13.52 4.04 16.18
C VAL A 637 -13.04 4.75 17.44
N ARG A 638 -13.29 6.06 17.57
CA ARG A 638 -12.98 6.81 18.79
C ARG A 638 -13.80 6.36 19.99
N HIS A 639 -15.05 5.96 19.78
CA HIS A 639 -15.90 5.50 20.87
C HIS A 639 -15.46 4.12 21.38
N TYR A 640 -15.30 3.14 20.49
CA TYR A 640 -15.00 1.75 20.85
C TYR A 640 -13.50 1.42 20.95
N GLN A 641 -12.62 2.35 20.55
CA GLN A 641 -11.15 2.17 20.57
C GLN A 641 -10.66 0.97 19.75
N HIS A 642 -11.45 0.52 18.78
CA HIS A 642 -11.09 -0.52 17.82
C HIS A 642 -11.88 -0.34 16.52
N ARG A 643 -11.53 -1.10 15.49
CA ARG A 643 -12.14 -1.02 14.14
C ARG A 643 -12.76 -2.32 13.64
N SER A 644 -13.04 -3.28 14.53
CA SER A 644 -13.58 -4.60 14.16
C SER A 644 -14.96 -4.58 13.50
N PHE A 645 -15.72 -3.50 13.63
CA PHE A 645 -17.01 -3.31 12.95
C PHE A 645 -16.85 -2.86 11.48
N ILE A 646 -15.64 -2.55 11.02
CA ILE A 646 -15.37 -2.24 9.61
C ILE A 646 -15.22 -3.55 8.85
N THR A 647 -16.17 -3.82 7.95
CA THR A 647 -16.18 -5.05 7.15
C THR A 647 -15.13 -4.99 6.05
N GLY A 648 -14.99 -3.85 5.37
CA GLY A 648 -13.97 -3.66 4.33
C GLY A 648 -14.24 -2.47 3.43
N THR A 649 -13.56 -2.42 2.28
CA THR A 649 -13.82 -1.42 1.24
C THR A 649 -14.85 -1.91 0.23
N LEU A 650 -15.47 -0.97 -0.50
CA LEU A 650 -16.38 -1.33 -1.58
C LEU A 650 -15.65 -2.17 -2.64
N ALA A 651 -14.40 -1.83 -2.99
CA ALA A 651 -13.60 -2.61 -3.94
C ALA A 651 -13.29 -4.04 -3.44
N GLN A 652 -13.06 -4.22 -2.13
CA GLN A 652 -12.93 -5.55 -1.53
C GLN A 652 -14.21 -6.36 -1.66
N LEU A 653 -15.38 -5.73 -1.47
CA LEU A 653 -16.67 -6.36 -1.69
C LEU A 653 -16.88 -6.74 -3.17
N MET A 654 -16.49 -5.85 -4.10
CA MET A 654 -16.56 -6.12 -5.55
C MET A 654 -15.69 -7.32 -5.98
N THR A 655 -14.57 -7.52 -5.29
CA THR A 655 -13.58 -8.56 -5.63
C THR A 655 -13.74 -9.84 -4.80
N GLY A 656 -14.75 -9.91 -3.92
CA GLY A 656 -15.00 -11.07 -3.05
C GLY A 656 -13.96 -11.25 -1.95
N GLN A 657 -13.20 -10.22 -1.60
CA GLN A 657 -12.24 -10.26 -0.49
C GLN A 657 -12.92 -10.13 0.88
N VAL A 658 -14.12 -9.54 0.91
CA VAL A 658 -14.98 -9.43 2.09
C VAL A 658 -16.40 -9.81 1.72
N GLU A 659 -17.15 -10.32 2.69
CA GLU A 659 -18.55 -10.72 2.55
C GLU A 659 -19.40 -10.02 3.60
N LEU A 660 -20.67 -9.78 3.26
CA LEU A 660 -21.65 -9.16 4.16
C LEU A 660 -22.42 -10.24 4.90
N SER A 661 -22.66 -10.01 6.18
CA SER A 661 -23.50 -10.88 7.00
C SER A 661 -24.98 -10.67 6.63
N PRO A 662 -25.77 -11.75 6.40
CA PRO A 662 -27.20 -11.61 6.18
C PRO A 662 -27.96 -11.13 7.42
N ASP A 663 -27.36 -11.25 8.60
CA ASP A 663 -28.00 -10.96 9.89
C ASP A 663 -27.87 -9.48 10.31
N ARG A 664 -27.33 -8.62 9.44
CA ARG A 664 -27.07 -7.20 9.72
C ARG A 664 -27.52 -6.31 8.58
N ALA A 665 -27.72 -5.03 8.88
CA ALA A 665 -27.83 -4.00 7.85
C ALA A 665 -26.45 -3.73 7.25
N SER A 666 -26.40 -3.34 5.97
CA SER A 666 -25.16 -2.95 5.30
C SER A 666 -25.12 -1.44 5.11
N ILE A 667 -24.08 -0.80 5.64
CA ILE A 667 -23.89 0.65 5.57
C ILE A 667 -22.69 0.95 4.68
N PHE A 668 -22.90 1.72 3.61
CA PHE A 668 -21.82 2.30 2.82
C PHE A 668 -21.59 3.76 3.20
N SER A 669 -20.37 4.07 3.65
CA SER A 669 -19.95 5.43 4.03
C SER A 669 -18.76 5.89 3.17
N PRO A 670 -18.99 6.53 1.99
CA PRO A 670 -17.91 7.01 1.13
C PRO A 670 -17.40 8.40 1.51
N PHE A 671 -16.11 8.56 1.83
CA PHE A 671 -15.52 9.88 2.10
C PHE A 671 -15.53 10.78 0.85
N GLY A 672 -15.32 10.18 -0.32
CA GLY A 672 -15.15 10.87 -1.59
C GLY A 672 -13.67 11.08 -1.91
N LEU A 673 -13.14 10.22 -2.77
CA LEU A 673 -11.73 10.22 -3.18
C LEU A 673 -11.52 11.13 -4.41
N GLY A 674 -10.41 11.88 -4.43
CA GLY A 674 -10.06 12.76 -5.56
C GLY A 674 -9.81 11.98 -6.85
N VAL A 675 -9.39 10.72 -6.75
CA VAL A 675 -9.22 9.81 -7.89
C VAL A 675 -10.52 9.56 -8.66
N LEU A 676 -11.68 9.62 -8.00
CA LEU A 676 -12.98 9.46 -8.66
C LEU A 676 -13.32 10.68 -9.53
N ASP A 677 -12.97 11.88 -9.05
CA ASP A 677 -13.17 13.11 -9.80
C ASP A 677 -12.25 13.17 -11.02
N LEU A 678 -11.00 12.69 -10.89
CA LEU A 678 -10.07 12.58 -12.03
C LEU A 678 -10.55 11.59 -13.08
N ALA A 679 -11.07 10.43 -12.69
CA ALA A 679 -11.54 9.42 -13.64
C ALA A 679 -12.66 9.97 -14.54
N VAL A 680 -13.69 10.55 -13.91
CA VAL A 680 -14.82 11.16 -14.63
C VAL A 680 -14.37 12.41 -15.39
N GLY A 681 -13.58 13.29 -14.76
CA GLY A 681 -13.10 14.53 -15.38
C GLY A 681 -12.21 14.31 -16.60
N GLN A 682 -11.35 13.28 -16.58
CA GLN A 682 -10.52 12.91 -17.71
C GLN A 682 -11.36 12.41 -18.89
N ARG A 683 -12.43 11.63 -18.64
CA ARG A 683 -13.35 11.23 -19.72
C ARG A 683 -14.09 12.44 -20.29
N VAL A 684 -14.64 13.31 -19.44
CA VAL A 684 -15.32 14.54 -19.89
C VAL A 684 -14.38 15.40 -20.73
N TYR A 685 -13.13 15.61 -20.28
CA TYR A 685 -12.13 16.34 -21.04
C TYR A 685 -11.87 15.72 -22.42
N ARG A 686 -11.65 14.40 -22.49
CA ARG A 686 -11.41 13.71 -23.77
C ARG A 686 -12.57 13.82 -24.73
N GLN A 687 -13.81 13.69 -24.23
CA GLN A 687 -15.01 13.84 -25.05
C GLN A 687 -15.13 15.28 -25.56
N ALA A 688 -14.93 16.27 -24.68
CA ALA A 688 -14.95 17.69 -25.05
C ALA A 688 -13.87 18.02 -26.09
N LEU A 689 -12.67 17.46 -25.96
CA LEU A 689 -11.58 17.63 -26.92
C LEU A 689 -11.92 16.99 -28.27
N ALA A 690 -12.48 15.78 -28.25
CA ALA A 690 -12.84 15.04 -29.47
C ALA A 690 -13.96 15.72 -30.28
N GLU A 691 -14.92 16.38 -29.60
CA GLU A 691 -16.01 17.10 -30.26
C GLU A 691 -15.70 18.61 -30.48
N GLY A 692 -14.51 19.07 -30.11
CA GLY A 692 -14.08 20.46 -30.30
C GLY A 692 -14.75 21.47 -29.36
N SER A 693 -15.32 21.03 -28.25
CA SER A 693 -15.96 21.89 -27.24
C SER A 693 -15.03 22.27 -26.07
N ALA A 694 -13.84 21.69 -25.98
CA ALA A 694 -12.80 22.13 -25.05
C ALA A 694 -12.19 23.45 -25.55
N LEU A 695 -12.35 24.55 -24.80
CA LEU A 695 -11.90 25.87 -25.22
C LEU A 695 -10.39 26.00 -25.02
N PRO A 696 -9.58 26.14 -26.09
CA PRO A 696 -8.15 26.35 -25.92
C PRO A 696 -7.88 27.76 -25.37
N VAL A 697 -6.92 27.87 -24.47
CA VAL A 697 -6.37 29.13 -23.94
C VAL A 697 -4.93 29.24 -24.42
N PRO A 698 -4.69 29.85 -25.60
CA PRO A 698 -3.35 29.93 -26.17
C PRO A 698 -2.42 30.72 -25.25
N ARG A 699 -1.19 30.23 -25.08
CA ARG A 699 -0.14 30.87 -24.28
C ARG A 699 -0.49 31.03 -22.78
N PHE A 700 -1.33 30.14 -22.23
CA PHE A 700 -1.56 30.10 -20.79
C PHE A 700 -0.25 29.95 -20.01
N PHE A 701 0.65 29.06 -20.49
CA PHE A 701 2.06 29.05 -20.10
C PHE A 701 2.86 29.79 -21.16
N PHE A 702 3.40 30.96 -20.81
CA PHE A 702 4.11 31.84 -21.74
C PHE A 702 5.53 31.35 -22.06
N GLU A 703 6.23 30.83 -21.05
CA GLU A 703 7.60 30.31 -21.16
C GLU A 703 7.61 28.80 -20.87
N SER A 704 7.64 27.98 -21.91
CA SER A 704 7.73 26.51 -21.79
C SER A 704 9.15 25.96 -21.91
N ASN A 705 10.10 26.79 -22.35
CA ASN A 705 11.51 26.43 -22.47
C ASN A 705 12.29 26.91 -21.24
N ARG A 706 13.17 26.05 -20.73
CA ARG A 706 14.16 26.44 -19.73
C ARG A 706 15.25 27.27 -20.43
N TRP A 707 15.47 28.49 -19.93
CA TRP A 707 16.56 29.42 -20.28
C TRP A 707 17.93 28.78 -20.46
#